data_AF-M2TEG6-F1
#
_entry.id   AF-M2TEG6-F1
#
_cell.length_a   1.000
_cell.length_b   1.000
_cell.length_c   1.000
_cell.angle_alpha   90.00
_cell.angle_beta   90.00
_cell.angle_gamma   90.00
#
_symmetry.space_group_name_H-M   'P 1'
#
loop_
_entity.id
_entity.type
_entity.pdbx_description
1 polymer ?
#
loop_
_entity_poly.entity_id
_entity_poly.type
_entity_poly.pdbx_seq_one_letter_code
_entity_poly.pdbx_strand_id
1 'polypeptide(L)'
;MEAIFQYSSPVDIKELSKNGYFSQLMPRINHRDDLANAATRKLLSDWAGMVGDGWESESNSSLSEVGNWCSLVFPETKPERIGTLTYLTDLGLIHDDNTEAMSSDLANQEHKVLSAALNGSDNSSIPGGSRSQKIKNLAAQFLLEAMSIDYEKGTRMIKAYRKKWLEVMDSPPSDAFNDISSYLKFRMSNGGMDPFWAMVLFGMDITLTDDEIKATQHVMDAVDCALVLTNDYYSFDREYAAVKSNPEARIVNGVFLLMQNGGIDEVEARSSIRDLIVEYESQFLVRWKEYQEKNTNMSMNLRRFIEGAGAIVAGNHWWCTVCPRHHSSKTQTAKTPQTHAAPSKPLPAGGPKRTDSATSIDTVSITPQLSQEPLVEPIDYLKSMPSKGVRKALIDSLNVWFDVPTKKVKSIEEIIDTLHQSSLILDDIEDNSGIRRGLPSVHTIYGQAQAINSATYMFVRAVSLTSSGLSPKGLSYLLEGLERLFVGQSWDLYWKHNLICPSKEEYLQMADGKTGSMFRMLVELMEVESLTPCPPKTDKLIFLLGRYFQIRDDYMNLVSKEYAAQKGTCEDLEEGKFSFPIVVCIEDCPPSKGKILGLFRQHAAGQKQQPIGMGDECKNLIMQILNDGGALATTKSYLLTLEDSLKEEIRCLEVKTGKTNSLLTLLIQTLSLTQ
;
A
#
# COMPACT_ATOMS: atom_id res chain seq x y z
N MET A 1 -20.88 -23.00 29.27
CA MET A 1 -19.71 -23.34 28.40
C MET A 1 -19.93 -22.56 27.13
N GLU A 2 -19.02 -21.67 26.74
CA GLU A 2 -19.20 -20.89 25.51
C GLU A 2 -19.31 -21.84 24.30
N ALA A 3 -20.25 -21.54 23.39
CA ALA A 3 -20.39 -22.31 22.17
C ALA A 3 -19.18 -22.10 21.25
N ILE A 4 -18.79 -23.16 20.54
CA ILE A 4 -17.70 -23.14 19.55
C ILE A 4 -18.18 -22.41 18.29
N PHE A 5 -19.40 -22.72 17.85
CA PHE A 5 -20.09 -22.04 16.75
C PHE A 5 -21.16 -21.12 17.30
N GLN A 6 -21.04 -19.82 17.04
CA GLN A 6 -21.93 -18.76 17.51
C GLN A 6 -22.62 -18.04 16.36
N TYR A 7 -21.97 -17.92 15.21
CA TYR A 7 -22.44 -17.10 14.09
C TYR A 7 -22.93 -17.92 12.90
N SER A 8 -22.97 -19.25 13.02
CA SER A 8 -23.41 -20.13 11.94
C SER A 8 -24.33 -21.28 12.37
N SER A 9 -25.08 -21.79 11.41
CA SER A 9 -25.92 -22.99 11.53
C SER A 9 -25.44 -24.08 10.58
N PRO A 10 -25.56 -25.38 10.93
CA PRO A 10 -25.31 -26.47 9.98
C PRO A 10 -26.26 -26.36 8.78
N VAL A 11 -25.76 -26.69 7.60
CA VAL A 11 -26.61 -26.86 6.40
C VAL A 11 -27.47 -28.13 6.57
N ASP A 12 -28.70 -28.12 6.05
CA ASP A 12 -29.58 -29.29 6.11
C ASP A 12 -28.97 -30.47 5.32
N ILE A 13 -28.79 -31.60 6.01
CA ILE A 13 -28.26 -32.85 5.45
C ILE A 13 -29.06 -33.31 4.21
N LYS A 14 -30.37 -33.03 4.17
CA LYS A 14 -31.20 -33.36 3.02
C LYS A 14 -30.78 -32.61 1.75
N GLU A 15 -30.28 -31.38 1.89
CA GLU A 15 -29.78 -30.60 0.75
C GLU A 15 -28.43 -31.13 0.27
N LEU A 16 -27.55 -31.58 1.17
CA LEU A 16 -26.23 -32.12 0.80
C LEU A 16 -26.35 -33.31 -0.16
N SER A 17 -27.33 -34.19 0.07
CA SER A 17 -27.56 -35.38 -0.75
C SER A 17 -27.96 -35.09 -2.20
N LYS A 18 -28.36 -33.86 -2.53
CA LYS A 18 -28.89 -33.51 -3.86
C LYS A 18 -27.81 -33.10 -4.87
N ASN A 19 -26.67 -32.57 -4.42
CA ASN A 19 -25.71 -31.87 -5.30
C ASN A 19 -24.33 -32.54 -5.38
N GLY A 20 -24.24 -33.87 -5.18
CA GLY A 20 -22.96 -34.57 -5.30
C GLY A 20 -21.92 -34.19 -4.23
N TYR A 21 -22.39 -33.78 -3.05
CA TYR A 21 -21.55 -33.54 -1.88
C TYR A 21 -21.00 -34.87 -1.33
N PHE A 22 -19.68 -35.01 -1.23
CA PHE A 22 -19.03 -36.25 -0.77
C PHE A 22 -18.08 -36.04 0.43
N SER A 23 -17.88 -34.81 0.89
CA SER A 23 -17.12 -34.54 2.11
C SER A 23 -17.74 -35.23 3.33
N GLN A 24 -16.88 -35.69 4.23
CA GLN A 24 -17.27 -36.27 5.52
C GLN A 24 -17.50 -35.20 6.59
N LEU A 25 -17.15 -33.94 6.30
CA LEU A 25 -17.27 -32.82 7.21
C LEU A 25 -18.64 -32.13 7.04
N MET A 26 -19.10 -31.42 8.07
CA MET A 26 -20.42 -30.78 8.07
C MET A 26 -20.31 -29.30 7.73
N PRO A 27 -20.91 -28.82 6.62
CA PRO A 27 -20.85 -27.42 6.24
C PRO A 27 -21.77 -26.60 7.14
N ARG A 28 -21.38 -25.35 7.35
CA ARG A 28 -22.15 -24.38 8.10
C ARG A 28 -22.29 -23.11 7.28
N ILE A 29 -23.41 -22.42 7.45
CA ILE A 29 -23.65 -21.12 6.83
C ILE A 29 -23.77 -20.05 7.92
N ASN A 30 -23.06 -18.94 7.73
CA ASN A 30 -23.15 -17.78 8.60
C ASN A 30 -24.58 -17.22 8.62
N HIS A 31 -25.06 -16.79 9.79
CA HIS A 31 -26.39 -16.21 9.96
C HIS A 31 -26.59 -14.91 9.17
N ARG A 32 -25.49 -14.25 8.77
CA ARG A 32 -25.47 -12.99 8.03
C ARG A 32 -25.06 -13.13 6.57
N ASP A 33 -25.56 -14.16 5.89
CA ASP A 33 -25.42 -14.31 4.45
C ASP A 33 -25.97 -13.12 3.65
N ASP A 34 -26.94 -12.40 4.22
CA ASP A 34 -27.44 -11.13 3.70
C ASP A 34 -26.33 -10.08 3.54
N LEU A 35 -25.42 -9.98 4.53
CA LEU A 35 -24.31 -9.03 4.52
C LEU A 35 -23.23 -9.42 3.51
N ALA A 36 -22.89 -10.71 3.41
CA ALA A 36 -21.94 -11.20 2.42
C ALA A 36 -22.45 -10.92 0.99
N ASN A 37 -23.71 -11.28 0.71
CA ASN A 37 -24.33 -11.00 -0.58
C ASN A 37 -24.41 -9.50 -0.90
N ALA A 38 -24.66 -8.65 0.10
CA ALA A 38 -24.65 -7.20 -0.07
C ALA A 38 -23.25 -6.67 -0.39
N ALA A 39 -22.21 -7.19 0.26
CA ALA A 39 -20.82 -6.81 0.02
C ALA A 39 -20.34 -7.21 -1.38
N THR A 40 -20.67 -8.41 -1.86
CA THR A 40 -20.38 -8.82 -3.24
C THR A 40 -21.01 -7.87 -4.25
N ARG A 41 -22.32 -7.58 -4.10
CA ARG A 41 -23.02 -6.64 -4.97
C ARG A 41 -22.43 -5.24 -4.92
N LYS A 42 -21.99 -4.80 -3.73
CA LYS A 42 -21.32 -3.51 -3.54
C LYS A 42 -20.01 -3.47 -4.34
N LEU A 43 -19.14 -4.47 -4.21
CA LEU A 43 -17.88 -4.51 -4.97
C LEU A 43 -18.13 -4.50 -6.48
N LEU A 44 -19.06 -5.32 -6.98
CA LEU A 44 -19.37 -5.37 -8.41
C LEU A 44 -19.82 -3.98 -8.93
N SER A 45 -20.68 -3.30 -8.16
CA SER A 45 -21.11 -1.94 -8.46
C SER A 45 -19.96 -0.94 -8.42
N ASP A 46 -19.11 -1.00 -7.40
CA ASP A 46 -17.98 -0.10 -7.24
C ASP A 46 -16.93 -0.31 -8.33
N TRP A 47 -16.64 -1.56 -8.69
CA TRP A 47 -15.74 -1.89 -9.79
C TRP A 47 -16.26 -1.35 -11.12
N ALA A 48 -17.54 -1.61 -11.44
CA ALA A 48 -18.16 -1.10 -12.66
C ALA A 48 -18.17 0.44 -12.71
N GLY A 49 -18.46 1.11 -11.58
CA GLY A 49 -18.53 2.56 -11.50
C GLY A 49 -17.16 3.27 -11.47
N MET A 50 -16.14 2.66 -10.84
CA MET A 50 -14.84 3.28 -10.63
C MET A 50 -13.80 2.82 -11.64
N VAL A 51 -13.63 1.50 -11.82
CA VAL A 51 -12.66 0.91 -12.74
C VAL A 51 -13.24 0.91 -14.15
N GLY A 52 -14.37 0.22 -14.33
CA GLY A 52 -15.18 0.22 -15.55
C GLY A 52 -14.51 -0.44 -16.76
N ASP A 53 -13.74 -1.51 -16.53
CA ASP A 53 -13.08 -2.30 -17.58
C ASP A 53 -13.82 -3.60 -17.94
N GLY A 54 -14.91 -3.93 -17.21
CA GLY A 54 -15.78 -5.07 -17.47
C GLY A 54 -15.34 -6.37 -16.79
N TRP A 55 -14.23 -6.37 -16.04
CA TRP A 55 -13.73 -7.56 -15.36
C TRP A 55 -14.72 -8.13 -14.34
N GLU A 56 -15.53 -7.26 -13.74
CA GLU A 56 -16.56 -7.64 -12.77
C GLU A 56 -17.70 -8.45 -13.39
N SER A 57 -17.94 -8.27 -14.70
CA SER A 57 -18.96 -9.02 -15.45
C SER A 57 -18.47 -10.39 -15.93
N GLU A 58 -17.14 -10.53 -16.06
CA GLU A 58 -16.49 -11.79 -16.42
C GLU A 58 -16.31 -12.70 -15.20
N SER A 59 -16.07 -12.12 -14.02
CA SER A 59 -16.04 -12.87 -12.76
C SER A 59 -17.43 -13.36 -12.37
N ASN A 60 -17.54 -14.66 -12.10
CA ASN A 60 -18.80 -15.26 -11.64
C ASN A 60 -19.09 -14.97 -10.14
N SER A 61 -18.25 -14.18 -9.47
CA SER A 61 -18.37 -13.74 -8.06
C SER A 61 -18.51 -14.88 -7.04
N SER A 62 -18.64 -14.51 -5.76
CA SER A 62 -18.91 -15.44 -4.65
C SER A 62 -20.39 -15.83 -4.49
N LEU A 63 -21.31 -15.24 -5.28
CA LEU A 63 -22.75 -15.52 -5.18
C LEU A 63 -23.09 -16.94 -5.65
N SER A 64 -23.99 -17.63 -4.93
CA SER A 64 -24.55 -18.90 -5.35
C SER A 64 -25.96 -19.13 -4.78
N GLU A 65 -26.66 -20.13 -5.30
CA GLU A 65 -28.01 -20.49 -4.83
C GLU A 65 -28.02 -21.07 -3.41
N VAL A 66 -26.89 -21.59 -2.93
CA VAL A 66 -26.77 -22.22 -1.61
C VAL A 66 -26.13 -21.31 -0.55
N GLY A 67 -25.89 -20.05 -0.90
CA GLY A 67 -25.27 -19.04 -0.05
C GLY A 67 -24.02 -18.43 -0.69
N ASN A 68 -23.59 -17.30 -0.14
CA ASN A 68 -22.32 -16.68 -0.54
C ASN A 68 -21.13 -17.57 -0.13
N TRP A 69 -20.09 -17.62 -0.96
CA TRP A 69 -18.85 -18.36 -0.62
C TRP A 69 -18.31 -17.95 0.75
N CYS A 70 -18.26 -16.66 1.07
CA CYS A 70 -17.74 -16.19 2.36
C CYS A 70 -18.59 -16.63 3.55
N SER A 71 -19.91 -16.76 3.39
CA SER A 71 -20.80 -17.24 4.45
C SER A 71 -20.59 -18.71 4.76
N LEU A 72 -20.15 -19.49 3.77
CA LEU A 72 -19.91 -20.92 3.88
C LEU A 72 -18.46 -21.23 4.30
N VAL A 73 -17.51 -20.47 3.76
CA VAL A 73 -16.06 -20.65 3.97
C VAL A 73 -15.54 -19.86 5.17
N PHE A 74 -16.22 -18.80 5.60
CA PHE A 74 -15.91 -18.12 6.85
C PHE A 74 -17.13 -18.13 7.80
N PRO A 75 -17.65 -19.32 8.17
CA PRO A 75 -18.95 -19.44 8.82
C PRO A 75 -19.00 -18.76 10.19
N GLU A 76 -17.88 -18.69 10.91
CA GLU A 76 -17.79 -18.06 12.24
C GLU A 76 -17.26 -16.61 12.20
N THR A 77 -17.31 -15.97 11.05
CA THR A 77 -17.00 -14.54 10.95
C THR A 77 -18.01 -13.71 11.72
N LYS A 78 -17.50 -12.75 12.51
CA LYS A 78 -18.36 -11.81 13.21
C LYS A 78 -19.16 -10.94 12.22
N PRO A 79 -20.43 -10.59 12.52
CA PRO A 79 -21.28 -9.81 11.64
C PRO A 79 -20.66 -8.51 11.13
N GLU A 80 -19.89 -7.81 11.96
CA GLU A 80 -19.22 -6.56 11.63
C GLU A 80 -17.99 -6.72 10.72
N ARG A 81 -17.52 -7.96 10.46
CA ARG A 81 -16.32 -8.24 9.65
C ARG A 81 -16.62 -8.97 8.34
N ILE A 82 -17.78 -9.62 8.23
CA ILE A 82 -18.10 -10.46 7.07
C ILE A 82 -18.17 -9.67 5.77
N GLY A 83 -18.76 -8.47 5.80
CA GLY A 83 -18.83 -7.61 4.61
C GLY A 83 -17.44 -7.23 4.09
N THR A 84 -16.55 -6.80 4.99
CA THR A 84 -15.16 -6.44 4.65
C THR A 84 -14.38 -7.62 4.09
N LEU A 85 -14.52 -8.81 4.68
CA LEU A 85 -13.90 -10.03 4.16
C LEU A 85 -14.44 -10.40 2.78
N THR A 86 -15.75 -10.37 2.59
CA THR A 86 -16.37 -10.67 1.29
C THR A 86 -15.92 -9.70 0.21
N TYR A 87 -15.81 -8.41 0.54
CA TYR A 87 -15.30 -7.41 -0.40
C TYR A 87 -13.87 -7.71 -0.86
N LEU A 88 -12.96 -8.09 0.04
CA LEU A 88 -11.60 -8.49 -0.33
C LEU A 88 -11.58 -9.78 -1.15
N THR A 89 -12.37 -10.77 -0.74
CA THR A 89 -12.47 -12.05 -1.46
C THR A 89 -12.92 -11.84 -2.88
N ASP A 90 -14.03 -11.13 -3.12
CA ASP A 90 -14.53 -10.93 -4.48
C ASP A 90 -13.57 -10.08 -5.31
N LEU A 91 -12.83 -9.16 -4.69
CA LEU A 91 -11.77 -8.41 -5.38
C LEU A 91 -10.64 -9.35 -5.82
N GLY A 92 -10.29 -10.34 -4.98
CA GLY A 92 -9.42 -11.45 -5.35
C GLY A 92 -9.97 -12.31 -6.47
N LEU A 93 -11.24 -12.69 -6.42
CA LEU A 93 -11.87 -13.52 -7.44
C LEU A 93 -11.92 -12.84 -8.81
N ILE A 94 -12.26 -11.54 -8.85
CA ILE A 94 -12.22 -10.73 -10.08
C ILE A 94 -10.79 -10.69 -10.63
N HIS A 95 -9.81 -10.43 -9.77
CA HIS A 95 -8.40 -10.36 -10.17
C HIS A 95 -7.92 -11.70 -10.74
N ASP A 96 -8.11 -12.77 -9.98
CA ASP A 96 -7.68 -14.13 -10.29
C ASP A 96 -8.28 -14.62 -11.62
N ASP A 97 -9.62 -14.58 -11.77
CA ASP A 97 -10.33 -15.02 -12.99
C ASP A 97 -9.80 -14.35 -14.26
N ASN A 98 -9.48 -13.06 -14.18
CA ASN A 98 -9.03 -12.29 -15.34
C ASN A 98 -7.54 -12.46 -15.62
N THR A 99 -6.72 -12.77 -14.60
CA THR A 99 -5.28 -13.01 -14.78
C THR A 99 -4.94 -14.45 -15.20
N GLU A 100 -5.77 -15.44 -14.87
CA GLU A 100 -5.59 -16.84 -15.29
C GLU A 100 -5.47 -16.99 -16.81
N ALA A 101 -6.21 -16.18 -17.58
CA ALA A 101 -6.23 -16.22 -19.05
C ALA A 101 -5.06 -15.47 -19.71
N MET A 102 -4.24 -14.74 -18.94
CA MET A 102 -3.15 -13.90 -19.45
C MET A 102 -1.82 -14.67 -19.51
N SER A 103 -0.83 -14.15 -20.25
CA SER A 103 0.55 -14.63 -20.14
C SER A 103 1.14 -14.33 -18.76
N SER A 104 2.16 -15.10 -18.34
CA SER A 104 2.76 -14.96 -16.99
C SER A 104 3.34 -13.56 -16.76
N ASP A 105 3.95 -12.94 -17.78
CA ASP A 105 4.49 -11.59 -17.67
C ASP A 105 3.40 -10.54 -17.44
N LEU A 106 2.26 -10.68 -18.11
CA LEU A 106 1.14 -9.74 -17.98
C LEU A 106 0.42 -9.93 -16.64
N ALA A 107 0.15 -11.17 -16.24
CA ALA A 107 -0.43 -11.48 -14.94
C ALA A 107 0.45 -10.95 -13.79
N ASN A 108 1.77 -11.16 -13.86
CA ASN A 108 2.72 -10.61 -12.90
C ASN A 108 2.72 -9.08 -12.82
N GLN A 109 2.45 -8.37 -13.92
CA GLN A 109 2.26 -6.92 -13.89
C GLN A 109 0.97 -6.54 -13.16
N GLU A 110 -0.13 -7.23 -13.45
CA GLU A 110 -1.42 -7.02 -12.80
C GLU A 110 -1.35 -7.31 -11.29
N HIS A 111 -0.69 -8.40 -10.87
CA HIS A 111 -0.47 -8.70 -9.44
C HIS A 111 0.30 -7.59 -8.72
N LYS A 112 1.32 -7.01 -9.38
CA LYS A 112 2.08 -5.86 -8.83
C LYS A 112 1.19 -4.63 -8.70
N VAL A 113 0.31 -4.39 -9.66
CA VAL A 113 -0.65 -3.26 -9.61
C VAL A 113 -1.58 -3.41 -8.41
N LEU A 114 -2.22 -4.56 -8.26
CA LEU A 114 -3.14 -4.79 -7.14
C LEU A 114 -2.41 -4.82 -5.79
N SER A 115 -1.23 -5.43 -5.73
CA SER A 115 -0.40 -5.43 -4.51
C SER A 115 -0.01 -4.00 -4.12
N ALA A 116 0.35 -3.15 -5.07
CA ALA A 116 0.66 -1.75 -4.78
C ALA A 116 -0.60 -0.96 -4.35
N ALA A 117 -1.75 -1.23 -4.97
CA ALA A 117 -3.02 -0.59 -4.62
C ALA A 117 -3.48 -0.92 -3.18
N LEU A 118 -3.24 -2.16 -2.73
CA LEU A 118 -3.51 -2.61 -1.36
C LEU A 118 -2.43 -2.14 -0.35
N ASN A 119 -1.38 -1.45 -0.79
CA ASN A 119 -0.38 -0.89 0.11
C ASN A 119 -0.78 0.49 0.62
N GLY A 120 -1.53 0.57 1.73
CA GLY A 120 -1.93 1.87 2.28
C GLY A 120 -0.77 2.81 2.62
N SER A 121 0.41 2.27 2.94
CA SER A 121 1.60 3.05 3.33
C SER A 121 2.52 3.46 2.18
N ASP A 122 2.39 2.83 1.00
CA ASP A 122 3.25 3.09 -0.14
C ASP A 122 2.53 3.91 -1.20
N ASN A 123 2.99 5.15 -1.30
CA ASN A 123 2.42 6.14 -2.17
C ASN A 123 3.21 6.32 -3.46
N SER A 124 4.12 5.40 -3.78
CA SER A 124 4.87 5.41 -5.03
C SER A 124 3.96 5.17 -6.26
N SER A 125 4.48 5.53 -7.44
CA SER A 125 3.79 5.35 -8.72
C SER A 125 3.49 3.88 -8.98
N ILE A 126 2.21 3.56 -9.09
CA ILE A 126 1.79 2.24 -9.56
C ILE A 126 1.92 2.22 -11.10
N PRO A 127 2.65 1.26 -11.68
CA PRO A 127 2.67 1.06 -13.13
C PRO A 127 1.24 0.89 -13.68
N GLY A 128 0.95 1.30 -14.93
CA GLY A 128 -0.34 1.01 -15.58
C GLY A 128 -1.33 2.20 -15.76
N GLY A 129 -0.91 3.42 -15.45
CA GLY A 129 -1.64 4.63 -15.84
C GLY A 129 -2.96 4.85 -15.10
N SER A 130 -4.01 5.30 -15.80
CA SER A 130 -5.29 5.70 -15.19
C SER A 130 -6.05 4.52 -14.56
N ARG A 131 -5.91 3.31 -15.10
CA ARG A 131 -6.55 2.10 -14.56
C ARG A 131 -6.04 1.75 -13.16
N SER A 132 -4.72 1.71 -13.00
CA SER A 132 -4.07 1.42 -11.71
C SER A 132 -4.47 2.42 -10.63
N GLN A 133 -4.64 3.69 -11.00
CA GLN A 133 -5.13 4.72 -10.08
C GLN A 133 -6.58 4.47 -9.64
N LYS A 134 -7.45 4.04 -10.56
CA LYS A 134 -8.84 3.66 -10.23
C LYS A 134 -8.88 2.45 -9.29
N ILE A 135 -8.04 1.44 -9.51
CA ILE A 135 -7.90 0.29 -8.61
C ILE A 135 -7.41 0.74 -7.23
N LYS A 136 -6.45 1.67 -7.17
CA LYS A 136 -5.99 2.27 -5.90
C LYS A 136 -7.11 2.98 -5.15
N ASN A 137 -7.95 3.74 -5.86
CA ASN A 137 -9.11 4.41 -5.26
C ASN A 137 -10.13 3.40 -4.70
N LEU A 138 -10.38 2.31 -5.44
CA LEU A 138 -11.26 1.22 -5.01
C LEU A 138 -10.70 0.53 -3.76
N ALA A 139 -9.42 0.16 -3.79
CA ALA A 139 -8.72 -0.49 -2.69
C ALA A 139 -8.70 0.38 -1.43
N ALA A 140 -8.55 1.70 -1.55
CA ALA A 140 -8.49 2.61 -0.40
C ALA A 140 -9.76 2.58 0.45
N GLN A 141 -10.94 2.38 -0.14
CA GLN A 141 -12.19 2.22 0.61
C GLN A 141 -12.15 1.00 1.51
N PHE A 142 -11.75 -0.14 0.94
CA PHE A 142 -11.60 -1.40 1.66
C PHE A 142 -10.54 -1.29 2.78
N LEU A 143 -9.38 -0.70 2.48
CA LEU A 143 -8.29 -0.54 3.47
C LEU A 143 -8.76 0.24 4.70
N LEU A 144 -9.47 1.35 4.48
CA LEU A 144 -10.03 2.16 5.56
C LEU A 144 -11.03 1.39 6.41
N GLU A 145 -11.93 0.63 5.77
CA GLU A 145 -12.91 -0.19 6.49
C GLU A 145 -12.22 -1.23 7.37
N ALA A 146 -11.29 -2.02 6.80
CA ALA A 146 -10.53 -3.04 7.52
C ALA A 146 -9.74 -2.45 8.71
N MET A 147 -9.07 -1.31 8.49
CA MET A 147 -8.29 -0.63 9.53
C MET A 147 -9.18 0.00 10.62
N SER A 148 -10.42 0.38 10.29
CA SER A 148 -11.37 0.94 11.25
C SER A 148 -11.98 -0.12 12.18
N ILE A 149 -12.11 -1.36 11.68
CA ILE A 149 -12.60 -2.50 12.46
C ILE A 149 -11.54 -2.96 13.46
N ASP A 150 -10.33 -3.21 12.98
CA ASP A 150 -9.19 -3.63 13.80
C ASP A 150 -7.90 -3.30 13.04
N TYR A 151 -7.20 -2.26 13.47
CA TYR A 151 -6.01 -1.75 12.78
C TYR A 151 -4.92 -2.81 12.64
N GLU A 152 -4.61 -3.53 13.73
CA GLU A 152 -3.51 -4.50 13.77
C GLU A 152 -3.85 -5.72 12.90
N LYS A 153 -5.02 -6.34 13.13
CA LYS A 153 -5.43 -7.54 12.39
C LYS A 153 -5.71 -7.23 10.93
N GLY A 154 -6.35 -6.10 10.64
CA GLY A 154 -6.61 -5.63 9.27
C GLY A 154 -5.31 -5.45 8.49
N THR A 155 -4.33 -4.74 9.07
CA THR A 155 -3.01 -4.55 8.45
C THR A 155 -2.26 -5.87 8.26
N ARG A 156 -2.31 -6.79 9.23
CA ARG A 156 -1.71 -8.13 9.13
C ARG A 156 -2.33 -8.92 7.97
N MET A 157 -3.66 -8.92 7.85
CA MET A 157 -4.40 -9.60 6.77
C MET A 157 -4.01 -9.03 5.41
N ILE A 158 -4.05 -7.70 5.23
CA ILE A 158 -3.69 -7.02 3.98
C ILE A 158 -2.23 -7.30 3.61
N LYS A 159 -1.30 -7.26 4.57
CA LYS A 159 0.11 -7.57 4.36
C LYS A 159 0.31 -9.01 3.90
N ALA A 160 -0.38 -9.97 4.53
CA ALA A 160 -0.34 -11.37 4.11
C ALA A 160 -0.86 -11.52 2.68
N TYR A 161 -2.01 -10.92 2.36
CA TYR A 161 -2.62 -10.97 1.03
C TYR A 161 -1.66 -10.52 -0.08
N ARG A 162 -0.94 -9.43 0.18
CA ARG A 162 0.03 -8.87 -0.76
C ARG A 162 1.31 -9.70 -0.86
N LYS A 163 1.96 -9.95 0.27
CA LYS A 163 3.31 -10.51 0.33
C LYS A 163 3.35 -12.03 0.14
N LYS A 164 2.27 -12.71 0.47
CA LYS A 164 2.22 -14.17 0.50
C LYS A 164 1.28 -14.79 -0.54
N TRP A 165 0.56 -13.97 -1.31
CA TRP A 165 -0.21 -14.43 -2.47
C TRP A 165 0.10 -13.63 -3.72
N LEU A 166 -0.28 -12.35 -3.79
CA LEU A 166 -0.09 -11.56 -5.03
C LEU A 166 1.36 -11.53 -5.54
N GLU A 167 2.34 -11.42 -4.64
CA GLU A 167 3.76 -11.38 -5.04
C GLU A 167 4.34 -12.74 -5.45
N VAL A 168 3.66 -13.85 -5.15
CA VAL A 168 4.21 -15.21 -5.33
C VAL A 168 3.32 -16.16 -6.14
N MET A 169 2.05 -15.84 -6.38
CA MET A 169 1.06 -16.77 -6.94
C MET A 169 1.44 -17.33 -8.32
N ASP A 170 2.10 -16.54 -9.16
CA ASP A 170 2.58 -16.94 -10.49
C ASP A 170 4.08 -17.26 -10.53
N SER A 171 4.70 -17.52 -9.37
CA SER A 171 6.08 -17.97 -9.32
C SER A 171 6.22 -19.33 -9.99
N PRO A 172 7.22 -19.54 -10.88
CA PRO A 172 7.43 -20.84 -11.48
C PRO A 172 7.75 -21.87 -10.40
N PRO A 173 7.29 -23.12 -10.54
CA PRO A 173 7.67 -24.19 -9.62
C PRO A 173 9.19 -24.41 -9.68
N SER A 174 9.79 -24.72 -8.53
CA SER A 174 11.24 -24.96 -8.44
C SER A 174 11.69 -26.21 -9.20
N ASP A 175 10.81 -27.21 -9.29
CA ASP A 175 11.03 -28.50 -9.94
C ASP A 175 9.77 -28.95 -10.67
N ALA A 176 9.91 -29.82 -11.68
CA ALA A 176 8.76 -30.52 -12.27
C ALA A 176 8.09 -31.37 -11.18
N PHE A 177 6.76 -31.29 -11.07
CA PHE A 177 6.00 -32.07 -10.09
C PHE A 177 6.11 -33.55 -10.45
N ASN A 178 6.91 -34.30 -9.69
CA ASN A 178 7.10 -35.74 -9.93
C ASN A 178 6.07 -36.58 -9.17
N ASP A 179 5.41 -35.99 -8.16
CA ASP A 179 4.47 -36.66 -7.28
C ASP A 179 3.46 -35.66 -6.67
N ILE A 180 2.37 -36.17 -6.11
CA ILE A 180 1.30 -35.34 -5.54
C ILE A 180 1.76 -34.55 -4.29
N SER A 181 2.75 -35.04 -3.55
CA SER A 181 3.23 -34.36 -2.33
C SER A 181 4.07 -33.14 -2.66
N SER A 182 4.94 -33.23 -3.68
CA SER A 182 5.69 -32.07 -4.19
C SER A 182 4.75 -31.05 -4.84
N TYR A 183 3.71 -31.51 -5.55
CA TYR A 183 2.64 -30.65 -6.07
C TYR A 183 1.90 -29.89 -4.96
N LEU A 184 1.43 -30.57 -3.91
CA LEU A 184 0.66 -29.95 -2.84
C LEU A 184 1.43 -28.84 -2.12
N LYS A 185 2.74 -29.00 -1.91
CA LYS A 185 3.58 -27.93 -1.31
C LYS A 185 3.57 -26.65 -2.14
N PHE A 186 3.68 -26.79 -3.46
CA PHE A 186 3.58 -25.64 -4.36
C PHE A 186 2.15 -25.09 -4.39
N ARG A 187 1.15 -25.98 -4.50
CA ARG A 187 -0.26 -25.63 -4.61
C ARG A 187 -0.79 -24.87 -3.40
N MET A 188 -0.33 -25.19 -2.19
CA MET A 188 -0.68 -24.43 -0.98
C MET A 188 -0.19 -22.97 -1.03
N SER A 189 1.00 -22.73 -1.57
CA SER A 189 1.52 -21.36 -1.76
C SER A 189 0.81 -20.64 -2.90
N ASN A 190 0.61 -21.31 -4.04
CA ASN A 190 -0.09 -20.77 -5.21
C ASN A 190 -1.57 -20.47 -4.90
N GLY A 191 -2.24 -21.35 -4.15
CA GLY A 191 -3.63 -21.21 -3.72
C GLY A 191 -3.85 -20.19 -2.59
N GLY A 192 -2.80 -19.56 -2.09
CA GLY A 192 -2.92 -18.46 -1.12
C GLY A 192 -3.37 -18.90 0.27
N MET A 193 -2.95 -20.08 0.75
CA MET A 193 -3.36 -20.59 2.08
C MET A 193 -2.92 -19.69 3.24
N ASP A 194 -1.71 -19.14 3.16
CA ASP A 194 -1.19 -18.21 4.17
C ASP A 194 -2.07 -16.96 4.37
N PRO A 195 -2.42 -16.20 3.31
CA PRO A 195 -3.34 -15.08 3.45
C PRO A 195 -4.77 -15.52 3.78
N PHE A 196 -5.22 -16.67 3.28
CA PHE A 196 -6.52 -17.23 3.64
C PHE A 196 -6.66 -17.41 5.16
N TRP A 197 -5.67 -17.99 5.83
CA TRP A 197 -5.71 -18.12 7.29
C TRP A 197 -5.62 -16.79 8.03
N ALA A 198 -4.92 -15.79 7.49
CA ALA A 198 -4.93 -14.44 8.04
C ALA A 198 -6.33 -13.79 7.96
N MET A 199 -7.08 -14.06 6.88
CA MET A 199 -8.48 -13.64 6.73
C MET A 199 -9.40 -14.35 7.73
N VAL A 200 -9.23 -15.65 7.95
CA VAL A 200 -9.98 -16.41 8.97
C VAL A 200 -9.77 -15.81 10.37
N LEU A 201 -8.52 -15.54 10.75
CA LEU A 201 -8.17 -14.93 12.05
C LEU A 201 -8.77 -13.52 12.19
N PHE A 202 -8.74 -12.72 11.12
CA PHE A 202 -9.41 -11.42 11.10
C PHE A 202 -10.92 -11.57 11.27
N GLY A 203 -11.58 -12.45 10.52
CA GLY A 203 -13.03 -12.63 10.55
C GLY A 203 -13.57 -13.12 11.90
N MET A 204 -12.87 -14.08 12.51
CA MET A 204 -13.23 -14.64 13.80
C MET A 204 -12.82 -13.76 14.99
N ASP A 205 -12.02 -12.71 14.74
CA ASP A 205 -11.40 -11.87 15.77
C ASP A 205 -10.53 -12.68 16.75
N ILE A 206 -9.70 -13.56 16.18
CA ILE A 206 -8.78 -14.41 16.94
C ILE A 206 -7.34 -13.95 16.70
N THR A 207 -6.58 -13.84 17.78
CA THR A 207 -5.12 -13.69 17.72
C THR A 207 -4.47 -14.99 18.19
N LEU A 208 -3.60 -15.54 17.36
CA LEU A 208 -2.72 -16.66 17.71
C LEU A 208 -1.26 -16.20 17.65
N THR A 209 -0.44 -16.73 18.55
CA THR A 209 1.01 -16.59 18.53
C THR A 209 1.62 -17.43 17.41
N ASP A 210 2.83 -17.08 16.95
CA ASP A 210 3.53 -17.86 15.93
C ASP A 210 3.83 -19.30 16.41
N ASP A 211 4.06 -19.47 17.72
CA ASP A 211 4.25 -20.78 18.34
C ASP A 211 2.96 -21.61 18.34
N GLU A 212 1.80 -21.00 18.61
CA GLU A 212 0.50 -21.68 18.49
C GLU A 212 0.22 -22.10 17.05
N ILE A 213 0.43 -21.21 16.08
CA ILE A 213 0.26 -21.51 14.65
C ILE A 213 1.15 -22.70 14.27
N LYS A 214 2.45 -22.63 14.62
CA LYS A 214 3.40 -23.70 14.34
C LYS A 214 3.04 -25.02 15.02
N ALA A 215 2.52 -24.98 16.24
CA ALA A 215 2.09 -26.19 16.95
C ALA A 215 0.89 -26.86 16.29
N THR A 216 0.01 -26.09 15.62
CA THR A 216 -1.15 -26.62 14.90
C THR A 216 -0.85 -27.10 13.48
N GLN A 217 0.33 -26.81 12.93
CA GLN A 217 0.65 -27.04 11.52
C GLN A 217 0.35 -28.48 11.07
N HIS A 218 0.73 -29.49 11.84
CA HIS A 218 0.44 -30.89 11.48
C HIS A 218 -1.06 -31.20 11.34
N VAL A 219 -1.95 -30.51 12.06
CA VAL A 219 -3.41 -30.64 11.90
C VAL A 219 -3.86 -29.84 10.67
N MET A 220 -3.36 -28.61 10.55
CA MET A 220 -3.76 -27.67 9.50
C MET A 220 -3.27 -28.10 8.10
N ASP A 221 -2.14 -28.80 7.97
CA ASP A 221 -1.63 -29.31 6.70
C ASP A 221 -2.67 -30.20 5.98
N ALA A 222 -3.41 -31.02 6.75
CA ALA A 222 -4.47 -31.86 6.20
C ALA A 222 -5.66 -31.04 5.71
N VAL A 223 -6.01 -29.96 6.43
CA VAL A 223 -7.05 -29.01 6.02
C VAL A 223 -6.64 -28.28 4.74
N ASP A 224 -5.40 -27.80 4.67
CA ASP A 224 -4.86 -27.09 3.51
C ASP A 224 -4.89 -27.96 2.27
N CYS A 225 -4.46 -29.23 2.40
CA CYS A 225 -4.50 -30.20 1.30
C CYS A 225 -5.93 -30.48 0.84
N ALA A 226 -6.88 -30.68 1.76
CA ALA A 226 -8.27 -30.91 1.41
C ALA A 226 -8.89 -29.70 0.69
N LEU A 227 -8.60 -28.47 1.13
CA LEU A 227 -9.11 -27.24 0.51
C LEU A 227 -8.62 -27.07 -0.92
N VAL A 228 -7.29 -27.17 -1.14
CA VAL A 228 -6.74 -26.95 -2.49
C VAL A 228 -7.15 -28.05 -3.46
N LEU A 229 -7.21 -29.30 -3.03
CA LEU A 229 -7.66 -30.42 -3.87
C LEU A 229 -9.16 -30.34 -4.19
N THR A 230 -9.98 -29.85 -3.24
CA THR A 230 -11.40 -29.59 -3.49
C THR A 230 -11.56 -28.55 -4.59
N ASN A 231 -10.77 -27.47 -4.57
CA ASN A 231 -10.77 -26.50 -5.66
C ASN A 231 -10.37 -27.16 -6.98
N ASP A 232 -9.23 -27.87 -7.02
CA ASP A 232 -8.77 -28.56 -8.24
C ASP A 232 -9.82 -29.50 -8.84
N TYR A 233 -10.52 -30.26 -8.00
CA TYR A 233 -11.54 -31.22 -8.42
C TYR A 233 -12.70 -30.53 -9.16
N TYR A 234 -13.21 -29.42 -8.61
CA TYR A 234 -14.37 -28.72 -9.17
C TYR A 234 -13.99 -27.67 -10.23
N SER A 235 -12.80 -27.11 -10.18
CA SER A 235 -12.33 -26.10 -11.15
C SER A 235 -11.77 -26.71 -12.44
N PHE A 236 -11.47 -28.02 -12.45
CA PHE A 236 -10.80 -28.68 -13.57
C PHE A 236 -11.47 -28.45 -14.92
N ASP A 237 -12.80 -28.58 -15.04
CA ASP A 237 -13.50 -28.41 -16.32
C ASP A 237 -13.25 -27.02 -16.94
N ARG A 238 -13.32 -25.98 -16.11
CA ARG A 238 -13.10 -24.59 -16.50
C ARG A 238 -11.65 -24.37 -16.90
N GLU A 239 -10.71 -24.79 -16.06
CA GLU A 239 -9.27 -24.59 -16.27
C GLU A 239 -8.76 -25.36 -17.50
N TYR A 240 -9.22 -26.61 -17.65
CA TYR A 240 -8.86 -27.46 -18.78
C TYR A 240 -9.47 -26.95 -20.09
N ALA A 241 -10.69 -26.40 -20.07
CA ALA A 241 -11.27 -25.71 -21.21
C ALA A 241 -10.45 -24.46 -21.60
N ALA A 242 -9.97 -23.68 -20.63
CA ALA A 242 -9.14 -22.51 -20.88
C ALA A 242 -7.83 -22.88 -21.60
N VAL A 243 -7.14 -23.93 -21.15
CA VAL A 243 -5.92 -24.44 -21.83
C VAL A 243 -6.20 -24.94 -23.25
N LYS A 244 -7.34 -25.60 -23.47
CA LYS A 244 -7.74 -26.04 -24.82
C LYS A 244 -7.99 -24.85 -25.76
N SER A 245 -8.52 -23.74 -25.24
CA SER A 245 -8.81 -22.54 -26.02
C SER A 245 -7.60 -21.62 -26.23
N ASN A 246 -6.67 -21.59 -25.27
CA ASN A 246 -5.51 -20.71 -25.26
C ASN A 246 -4.26 -21.51 -24.88
N PRO A 247 -3.35 -21.79 -25.82
CA PRO A 247 -2.09 -22.50 -25.55
C PRO A 247 -1.16 -21.79 -24.55
N GLU A 248 -1.35 -20.49 -24.30
CA GLU A 248 -0.59 -19.73 -23.31
C GLU A 248 -1.21 -19.80 -21.90
N ALA A 249 -2.41 -20.36 -21.75
CA ALA A 249 -3.05 -20.50 -20.44
C ALA A 249 -2.30 -21.51 -19.56
N ARG A 250 -2.17 -21.18 -18.28
CA ARG A 250 -1.50 -22.01 -17.28
C ARG A 250 -2.52 -22.91 -16.60
N ILE A 251 -2.18 -24.18 -16.36
CA ILE A 251 -2.98 -25.08 -15.53
C ILE A 251 -2.12 -25.65 -14.40
N VAL A 252 -2.52 -25.35 -13.17
CA VAL A 252 -1.92 -25.87 -11.94
C VAL A 252 -3.00 -26.66 -11.22
N ASN A 253 -3.26 -27.88 -11.68
CA ASN A 253 -4.40 -28.67 -11.21
C ASN A 253 -4.00 -30.13 -11.00
N GLY A 254 -4.35 -30.69 -9.83
CA GLY A 254 -4.02 -32.07 -9.46
C GLY A 254 -4.60 -33.13 -10.42
N VAL A 255 -5.80 -32.92 -10.98
CA VAL A 255 -6.39 -33.85 -11.97
C VAL A 255 -5.52 -33.87 -13.23
N PHE A 256 -5.14 -32.69 -13.73
CA PHE A 256 -4.28 -32.57 -14.90
C PHE A 256 -2.90 -33.19 -14.68
N LEU A 257 -2.31 -32.97 -13.50
CA LEU A 257 -1.03 -33.57 -13.12
C LEU A 257 -1.08 -35.10 -13.16
N LEU A 258 -2.13 -35.71 -12.60
CA LEU A 258 -2.29 -37.16 -12.60
C LEU A 258 -2.50 -37.72 -14.00
N MET A 259 -3.24 -37.02 -14.87
CA MET A 259 -3.36 -37.39 -16.28
C MET A 259 -2.00 -37.36 -17.01
N GLN A 260 -1.17 -36.35 -16.75
CA GLN A 260 0.16 -36.22 -17.37
C GLN A 260 1.16 -37.24 -16.85
N ASN A 261 1.29 -37.39 -15.53
CA ASN A 261 2.32 -38.21 -14.91
C ASN A 261 1.93 -39.67 -14.76
N GLY A 262 0.65 -39.94 -14.49
CA GLY A 262 0.13 -41.29 -14.29
C GLY A 262 -0.26 -42.00 -15.58
N GLY A 263 -0.45 -41.26 -16.67
CA GLY A 263 -0.95 -41.80 -17.94
C GLY A 263 -2.38 -42.36 -17.83
N ILE A 264 -3.12 -41.95 -16.80
CA ILE A 264 -4.50 -42.36 -16.53
C ILE A 264 -5.49 -41.39 -17.19
N ASP A 265 -6.71 -41.85 -17.43
CA ASP A 265 -7.75 -41.01 -18.02
C ASP A 265 -8.35 -40.03 -17.00
N GLU A 266 -9.16 -39.09 -17.48
CA GLU A 266 -9.79 -38.05 -16.64
C GLU A 266 -10.65 -38.64 -15.53
N VAL A 267 -11.39 -39.73 -15.80
CA VAL A 267 -12.31 -40.33 -14.84
C VAL A 267 -11.54 -40.92 -13.68
N GLU A 268 -10.46 -41.63 -13.99
CA GLU A 268 -9.56 -42.22 -12.99
C GLU A 268 -8.80 -41.13 -12.21
N ALA A 269 -8.32 -40.08 -12.88
CA ALA A 269 -7.66 -38.95 -12.23
C ALA A 269 -8.58 -38.21 -11.26
N ARG A 270 -9.82 -37.91 -11.67
CA ARG A 270 -10.83 -37.29 -10.80
C ARG A 270 -11.19 -38.18 -9.61
N SER A 271 -11.35 -39.49 -9.83
CA SER A 271 -11.60 -40.43 -8.73
C SER A 271 -10.45 -40.42 -7.73
N SER A 272 -9.20 -40.39 -8.21
CA SER A 272 -8.00 -40.34 -7.36
C SER A 272 -7.95 -39.06 -6.52
N ILE A 273 -8.26 -37.89 -7.12
CA ILE A 273 -8.32 -36.61 -6.39
C ILE A 273 -9.46 -36.63 -5.36
N ARG A 274 -10.64 -37.16 -5.71
CA ARG A 274 -11.76 -37.32 -4.76
C ARG A 274 -11.36 -38.16 -3.55
N ASP A 275 -10.70 -39.29 -3.79
CA ASP A 275 -10.29 -40.21 -2.73
C ASP A 275 -9.20 -39.58 -1.84
N LEU A 276 -8.30 -38.77 -2.42
CA LEU A 276 -7.32 -37.98 -1.67
C LEU A 276 -7.96 -36.89 -0.78
N ILE A 277 -8.99 -36.18 -1.27
CA ILE A 277 -9.72 -35.19 -0.46
C ILE A 277 -10.28 -35.87 0.79
N VAL A 278 -10.99 -36.99 0.59
CA VAL A 278 -11.59 -37.80 1.65
C VAL A 278 -10.54 -38.33 2.65
N GLU A 279 -9.38 -38.75 2.15
CA GLU A 279 -8.27 -39.19 2.99
C GLU A 279 -7.73 -38.05 3.86
N TYR A 280 -7.50 -36.86 3.30
CA TYR A 280 -7.03 -35.71 4.06
C TYR A 280 -8.06 -35.20 5.09
N GLU A 281 -9.36 -35.24 4.78
CA GLU A 281 -10.41 -34.96 5.76
C GLU A 281 -10.37 -35.97 6.93
N SER A 282 -10.16 -37.25 6.63
CA SER A 282 -10.02 -38.30 7.64
C SER A 282 -8.78 -38.08 8.51
N GLN A 283 -7.66 -37.71 7.89
CA GLN A 283 -6.42 -37.35 8.61
C GLN A 283 -6.63 -36.13 9.51
N PHE A 284 -7.34 -35.09 9.04
CA PHE A 284 -7.67 -33.94 9.87
C PHE A 284 -8.44 -34.36 11.13
N LEU A 285 -9.49 -35.18 10.99
CA LEU A 285 -10.29 -35.65 12.13
C LEU A 285 -9.46 -36.45 13.15
N VAL A 286 -8.59 -37.34 12.67
CA VAL A 286 -7.69 -38.14 13.53
C VAL A 286 -6.67 -37.25 14.24
N ARG A 287 -5.95 -36.41 13.48
CA ARG A 287 -4.90 -35.52 14.03
C ARG A 287 -5.49 -34.51 14.99
N TRP A 288 -6.68 -33.99 14.72
CA TRP A 288 -7.38 -33.09 15.62
C TRP A 288 -7.72 -33.76 16.94
N LYS A 289 -8.30 -34.96 16.90
CA LYS A 289 -8.61 -35.72 18.12
C LYS A 289 -7.35 -36.00 18.95
N GLU A 290 -6.27 -36.45 18.32
CA GLU A 290 -4.99 -36.65 19.00
C GLU A 290 -4.44 -35.37 19.61
N TYR A 291 -4.58 -34.24 18.91
CA TYR A 291 -4.13 -32.94 19.40
C TYR A 291 -4.95 -32.50 20.62
N GLN A 292 -6.26 -32.70 20.62
CA GLN A 292 -7.13 -32.43 21.78
C GLN A 292 -6.74 -33.27 23.00
N GLU A 293 -6.44 -34.56 22.80
CA GLU A 293 -6.01 -35.46 23.87
C GLU A 293 -4.66 -35.05 24.46
N LYS A 294 -3.72 -34.57 23.63
CA LYS A 294 -2.40 -34.09 24.07
C LYS A 294 -2.44 -32.70 24.70
N ASN A 295 -3.42 -31.86 24.35
CA ASN A 295 -3.47 -30.44 24.73
C ASN A 295 -4.77 -30.09 25.47
N THR A 296 -4.96 -30.67 26.65
CA THR A 296 -6.20 -30.52 27.46
C THR A 296 -6.46 -29.10 27.97
N ASN A 297 -5.43 -28.26 28.08
CA ASN A 297 -5.51 -26.86 28.55
C ASN A 297 -5.47 -25.82 27.41
N MET A 298 -5.80 -26.23 26.18
CA MET A 298 -5.84 -25.34 25.03
C MET A 298 -6.83 -24.19 25.19
N SER A 299 -6.46 -23.01 24.66
CA SER A 299 -7.32 -21.83 24.68
C SER A 299 -8.59 -22.04 23.85
N MET A 300 -9.69 -21.37 24.23
CA MET A 300 -10.93 -21.41 23.46
C MET A 300 -10.73 -20.88 22.03
N ASN A 301 -9.86 -19.89 21.85
CA ASN A 301 -9.51 -19.33 20.55
C ASN A 301 -8.85 -20.36 19.64
N LEU A 302 -7.84 -21.08 20.14
CA LEU A 302 -7.15 -22.12 19.37
C LEU A 302 -8.12 -23.27 19.03
N ARG A 303 -8.99 -23.62 19.96
CA ARG A 303 -10.04 -24.63 19.72
C ARG A 303 -11.02 -24.18 18.64
N ARG A 304 -11.52 -22.95 18.70
CA ARG A 304 -12.42 -22.38 17.67
C ARG A 304 -11.75 -22.34 16.30
N PHE A 305 -10.47 -21.96 16.25
CA PHE A 305 -9.70 -21.91 15.00
C PHE A 305 -9.64 -23.28 14.32
N ILE A 306 -9.26 -24.34 15.07
CA ILE A 306 -9.09 -25.68 14.49
C ILE A 306 -10.43 -26.36 14.20
N GLU A 307 -11.44 -26.26 15.07
CA GLU A 307 -12.77 -26.80 14.77
C GLU A 307 -13.45 -26.03 13.64
N GLY A 308 -13.22 -24.72 13.57
CA GLY A 308 -13.64 -23.87 12.46
C GLY A 308 -13.09 -24.38 11.14
N ALA A 309 -11.80 -24.71 11.07
CA ALA A 309 -11.13 -25.21 9.87
C ALA A 309 -11.85 -26.41 9.19
N GLY A 310 -12.43 -27.32 9.98
CA GLY A 310 -13.25 -28.41 9.43
C GLY A 310 -14.54 -27.93 8.77
N ALA A 311 -15.23 -26.96 9.38
CA ALA A 311 -16.42 -26.34 8.79
C ALA A 311 -16.09 -25.53 7.52
N ILE A 312 -14.89 -24.94 7.46
CA ILE A 312 -14.37 -24.21 6.30
C ILE A 312 -14.22 -25.15 5.09
N VAL A 313 -13.56 -26.30 5.27
CA VAL A 313 -13.39 -27.33 4.21
C VAL A 313 -14.76 -27.75 3.66
N ALA A 314 -15.66 -28.11 4.58
CA ALA A 314 -17.01 -28.53 4.25
C ALA A 314 -17.79 -27.44 3.48
N GLY A 315 -17.71 -26.20 3.95
CA GLY A 315 -18.37 -25.05 3.33
C GLY A 315 -17.86 -24.76 1.92
N ASN A 316 -16.54 -24.82 1.71
CA ASN A 316 -15.93 -24.65 0.39
C ASN A 316 -16.40 -25.75 -0.56
N HIS A 317 -16.36 -27.01 -0.11
CA HIS A 317 -16.86 -28.13 -0.90
C HIS A 317 -18.35 -27.96 -1.25
N TRP A 318 -19.18 -27.55 -0.29
CA TRP A 318 -20.60 -27.34 -0.53
C TRP A 318 -20.85 -26.25 -1.57
N TRP A 319 -20.17 -25.10 -1.45
CA TRP A 319 -20.28 -24.04 -2.45
C TRP A 319 -19.82 -24.50 -3.84
N CYS A 320 -18.68 -25.20 -3.93
CA CYS A 320 -18.14 -25.70 -5.19
C CYS A 320 -19.09 -26.66 -5.92
N THR A 321 -20.01 -27.34 -5.23
CA THR A 321 -20.96 -28.27 -5.86
C THR A 321 -21.98 -27.61 -6.79
N VAL A 322 -22.23 -26.30 -6.62
CA VAL A 322 -23.29 -25.58 -7.34
C VAL A 322 -22.87 -24.20 -7.83
N CYS A 323 -21.66 -23.73 -7.50
CA CYS A 323 -21.32 -22.34 -7.76
C CYS A 323 -21.31 -22.04 -9.27
N PRO A 324 -21.84 -20.87 -9.68
CA PRO A 324 -21.77 -20.44 -11.07
C PRO A 324 -20.33 -20.40 -11.61
N ARG A 325 -19.35 -20.16 -10.74
CA ARG A 325 -17.93 -20.11 -11.10
C ARG A 325 -17.41 -21.40 -11.74
N HIS A 326 -17.86 -22.57 -11.30
CA HIS A 326 -17.45 -23.86 -11.87
C HIS A 326 -18.45 -24.40 -12.91
N HIS A 327 -19.71 -23.96 -12.87
CA HIS A 327 -20.80 -24.56 -13.65
C HIS A 327 -21.34 -23.69 -14.81
N SER A 328 -20.90 -22.44 -14.95
CA SER A 328 -21.38 -21.59 -16.05
C SER A 328 -20.79 -22.02 -17.40
N SER A 329 -21.64 -22.50 -18.32
CA SER A 329 -21.28 -22.70 -19.73
C SER A 329 -21.21 -21.37 -20.47
N LYS A 330 -20.31 -20.46 -20.10
CA LYS A 330 -20.08 -19.25 -20.89
C LYS A 330 -19.21 -19.62 -22.10
N THR A 331 -19.83 -19.66 -23.27
CA THR A 331 -19.16 -19.67 -24.57
C THR A 331 -18.19 -18.49 -24.60
N GLN A 332 -16.89 -18.76 -24.51
CA GLN A 332 -15.87 -17.75 -24.81
C GLN A 332 -16.04 -17.35 -26.28
N THR A 333 -16.73 -16.25 -26.54
CA THR A 333 -16.57 -15.54 -27.81
C THR A 333 -15.16 -15.00 -27.81
N ALA A 334 -14.30 -15.58 -28.65
CA ALA A 334 -12.94 -15.12 -28.88
C ALA A 334 -12.94 -13.60 -29.08
N LYS A 335 -12.38 -12.84 -28.13
CA LYS A 335 -12.08 -11.43 -28.30
C LYS A 335 -10.77 -11.32 -29.07
N THR A 336 -10.82 -10.66 -30.21
CA THR A 336 -9.66 -10.24 -31.00
C THR A 336 -8.74 -9.42 -30.09
N PRO A 337 -7.41 -9.65 -30.08
CA PRO A 337 -6.48 -8.84 -29.31
C PRO A 337 -6.60 -7.38 -29.75
N GLN A 338 -6.95 -6.48 -28.83
CA GLN A 338 -6.70 -5.06 -29.04
C GLN A 338 -5.19 -4.87 -28.95
N THR A 339 -4.54 -4.86 -30.10
CA THR A 339 -3.15 -4.50 -30.25
C THR A 339 -2.97 -3.05 -29.82
N HIS A 340 -2.41 -2.85 -28.63
CA HIS A 340 -1.77 -1.58 -28.30
C HIS A 340 -0.61 -1.39 -29.28
N ALA A 341 -0.81 -0.49 -30.24
CA ALA A 341 0.20 -0.12 -31.21
C ALA A 341 1.44 0.44 -30.51
N ALA A 342 2.52 -0.33 -30.51
CA ALA A 342 3.85 0.19 -30.27
C ALA A 342 4.23 1.15 -31.42
N PRO A 343 4.80 2.33 -31.15
CA PRO A 343 5.28 3.21 -32.21
C PRO A 343 6.53 2.59 -32.85
N SER A 344 6.38 2.05 -34.06
CA SER A 344 7.48 1.59 -34.89
C SER A 344 8.27 2.79 -35.42
N LYS A 345 9.56 2.85 -35.06
CA LYS A 345 10.54 3.73 -35.71
C LYS A 345 10.78 3.24 -37.14
N PRO A 346 10.77 4.10 -38.17
CA PRO A 346 11.24 3.72 -39.50
C PRO A 346 12.78 3.77 -39.53
N LEU A 347 13.40 2.65 -39.89
CA LEU A 347 14.75 2.61 -40.47
C LEU A 347 14.68 3.12 -41.92
N PRO A 348 15.55 4.04 -42.37
CA PRO A 348 15.58 4.42 -43.78
C PRO A 348 16.41 3.44 -44.61
N ALA A 349 15.83 3.04 -45.74
CA ALA A 349 16.46 2.24 -46.78
C ALA A 349 17.49 3.06 -47.57
N GLY A 350 18.66 2.47 -47.81
CA GLY A 350 19.69 3.01 -48.68
C GLY A 350 19.34 2.87 -50.16
N GLY A 351 19.74 3.88 -50.93
CA GLY A 351 19.77 3.87 -52.39
C GLY A 351 20.61 5.05 -52.90
N PRO A 352 21.59 4.85 -53.82
CA PRO A 352 22.63 5.83 -54.10
C PRO A 352 22.20 6.82 -55.19
N LYS A 353 22.63 8.09 -55.10
CA LYS A 353 22.69 9.00 -56.26
C LYS A 353 23.69 10.15 -56.06
N ARG A 354 24.74 10.07 -56.89
CA ARG A 354 25.51 11.09 -57.62
C ARG A 354 25.83 12.45 -56.98
N THR A 355 27.13 12.72 -57.06
CA THR A 355 27.88 13.97 -57.00
C THR A 355 27.25 15.12 -57.77
N ASP A 356 27.23 16.30 -57.15
CA ASP A 356 27.58 17.56 -57.81
C ASP A 356 28.11 18.57 -56.77
N SER A 357 29.20 19.21 -57.16
CA SER A 357 30.02 20.15 -56.40
C SER A 357 29.45 21.57 -56.46
N ALA A 358 29.30 22.23 -55.31
CA ALA A 358 29.42 23.68 -55.19
C ALA A 358 29.69 24.10 -53.73
N THR A 359 30.85 24.72 -53.55
CA THR A 359 31.39 25.38 -52.36
C THR A 359 30.40 26.32 -51.65
N SER A 360 30.19 26.14 -50.34
CA SER A 360 29.74 27.21 -49.44
C SER A 360 30.24 27.00 -48.00
N ILE A 361 31.34 27.71 -47.71
CA ILE A 361 31.76 28.32 -46.43
C ILE A 361 31.43 27.53 -45.14
N ASP A 362 32.44 26.80 -44.67
CA ASP A 362 32.53 26.25 -43.31
C ASP A 362 32.40 27.35 -42.25
N THR A 363 31.31 27.32 -41.49
CA THR A 363 31.26 27.92 -40.14
C THR A 363 30.86 26.85 -39.15
N VAL A 364 31.81 25.95 -38.89
CA VAL A 364 31.75 25.00 -37.78
C VAL A 364 32.20 25.73 -36.51
N SER A 365 31.25 26.28 -35.75
CA SER A 365 31.47 26.53 -34.32
C SER A 365 31.12 25.26 -33.54
N ILE A 366 32.06 24.32 -33.46
CA ILE A 366 32.02 23.27 -32.43
C ILE A 366 32.83 23.79 -31.25
N THR A 367 32.17 24.51 -30.36
CA THR A 367 32.68 24.61 -28.99
C THR A 367 32.34 23.28 -28.32
N PRO A 368 33.31 22.53 -27.75
CA PRO A 368 32.97 21.32 -27.00
C PRO A 368 32.07 21.71 -25.82
N GLN A 369 30.82 21.27 -25.84
CA GLN A 369 29.91 21.42 -24.70
C GLN A 369 30.38 20.50 -23.58
N LEU A 370 30.57 21.06 -22.40
CA LEU A 370 30.80 20.28 -21.18
C LEU A 370 29.56 19.42 -20.89
N SER A 371 29.77 18.21 -20.37
CA SER A 371 28.66 17.35 -19.94
C SER A 371 27.93 17.98 -18.74
N GLN A 372 26.64 17.66 -18.59
CA GLN A 372 25.85 18.05 -17.43
C GLN A 372 25.99 17.07 -16.26
N GLU A 373 26.82 16.03 -16.38
CA GLU A 373 26.95 14.97 -15.37
C GLU A 373 27.26 15.52 -13.97
N PRO A 374 28.23 16.43 -13.77
CA PRO A 374 28.51 16.95 -12.42
C PRO A 374 27.32 17.65 -11.77
N LEU A 375 26.44 18.24 -12.58
CA LEU A 375 25.24 18.92 -12.11
C LEU A 375 24.15 17.94 -11.67
N VAL A 376 24.00 16.83 -12.40
CA VAL A 376 22.87 15.90 -12.25
C VAL A 376 23.20 14.75 -11.30
N GLU A 377 24.47 14.33 -11.19
CA GLU A 377 24.89 13.24 -10.29
C GLU A 377 24.40 13.39 -8.83
N PRO A 378 24.50 14.57 -8.17
CA PRO A 378 23.96 14.77 -6.82
C PRO A 378 22.43 14.58 -6.75
N ILE A 379 21.72 14.96 -7.83
CA ILE A 379 20.27 14.85 -7.94
C ILE A 379 19.86 13.39 -8.11
N ASP A 380 20.54 12.67 -9.00
CA ASP A 380 20.29 11.26 -9.28
C ASP A 380 20.61 10.39 -8.06
N TYR A 381 21.67 10.74 -7.31
CA TYR A 381 21.97 10.08 -6.04
C TYR A 381 20.80 10.21 -5.04
N LEU A 382 20.27 11.41 -4.83
CA LEU A 382 19.11 11.60 -3.95
C LEU A 382 17.88 10.83 -4.44
N LYS A 383 17.62 10.84 -5.75
CA LYS A 383 16.50 10.11 -6.37
C LYS A 383 16.61 8.60 -6.23
N SER A 384 17.82 8.06 -6.14
CA SER A 384 18.06 6.63 -5.93
C SER A 384 17.63 6.15 -4.54
N MET A 385 17.45 7.06 -3.57
CA MET A 385 17.07 6.73 -2.20
C MET A 385 15.58 6.39 -2.08
N PRO A 386 15.19 5.39 -1.26
CA PRO A 386 13.79 5.00 -1.08
C PRO A 386 12.93 6.16 -0.54
N SER A 387 11.75 6.39 -1.14
CA SER A 387 10.81 7.43 -0.70
C SER A 387 9.43 6.86 -0.41
N LYS A 388 8.74 7.38 0.62
CA LYS A 388 7.37 6.96 0.97
C LYS A 388 6.29 7.53 0.04
N GLY A 389 6.65 8.36 -0.95
CA GLY A 389 5.73 8.89 -1.97
C GLY A 389 4.61 9.83 -1.47
N VAL A 390 4.66 10.32 -0.22
CA VAL A 390 3.54 11.03 0.42
C VAL A 390 3.00 12.21 -0.39
N ARG A 391 3.88 13.03 -0.99
CA ARG A 391 3.47 14.17 -1.82
C ARG A 391 2.71 13.75 -3.06
N LYS A 392 3.13 12.67 -3.72
CA LYS A 392 2.42 12.11 -4.86
C LYS A 392 1.03 11.62 -4.47
N ALA A 393 0.90 10.85 -3.39
CA ALA A 393 -0.43 10.45 -2.91
C ALA A 393 -1.31 11.65 -2.54
N LEU A 394 -0.73 12.72 -2.00
CA LEU A 394 -1.48 13.94 -1.76
C LEU A 394 -2.02 14.53 -3.07
N ILE A 395 -1.18 14.66 -4.11
CA ILE A 395 -1.59 15.10 -5.46
C ILE A 395 -2.71 14.21 -6.00
N ASP A 396 -2.51 12.89 -5.99
CA ASP A 396 -3.49 11.91 -6.48
C ASP A 396 -4.82 12.02 -5.72
N SER A 397 -4.76 12.18 -4.39
CA SER A 397 -5.93 12.32 -3.54
C SER A 397 -6.67 13.64 -3.78
N LEU A 398 -5.96 14.77 -3.91
CA LEU A 398 -6.57 16.06 -4.21
C LEU A 398 -7.21 16.03 -5.60
N ASN A 399 -6.62 15.32 -6.56
CA ASN A 399 -7.13 15.28 -7.92
C ASN A 399 -8.52 14.64 -8.05
N VAL A 400 -8.97 13.87 -7.04
CA VAL A 400 -10.36 13.39 -6.91
C VAL A 400 -11.36 14.56 -6.93
N TRP A 401 -10.98 15.69 -6.32
CA TRP A 401 -11.81 16.90 -6.25
C TRP A 401 -11.49 17.93 -7.33
N PHE A 402 -10.22 18.10 -7.68
CA PHE A 402 -9.80 19.14 -8.63
C PHE A 402 -9.96 18.73 -10.10
N ASP A 403 -9.99 17.45 -10.44
CA ASP A 403 -10.18 16.99 -11.84
C ASP A 403 -9.22 17.67 -12.84
N VAL A 404 -7.94 17.72 -12.48
CA VAL A 404 -6.86 18.28 -13.30
C VAL A 404 -6.52 17.28 -14.41
N PRO A 405 -6.30 17.74 -15.67
CA PRO A 405 -5.94 16.85 -16.77
C PRO A 405 -4.66 16.05 -16.48
N THR A 406 -4.63 14.76 -16.84
CA THR A 406 -3.51 13.86 -16.51
C THR A 406 -2.13 14.40 -16.92
N LYS A 407 -2.03 15.06 -18.07
CA LYS A 407 -0.78 15.68 -18.53
C LYS A 407 -0.30 16.78 -17.57
N LYS A 408 -1.23 17.59 -17.05
CA LYS A 408 -0.97 18.68 -16.12
C LYS A 408 -0.65 18.16 -14.72
N VAL A 409 -1.35 17.13 -14.25
CA VAL A 409 -1.02 16.41 -13.01
C VAL A 409 0.43 15.96 -13.03
N LYS A 410 0.88 15.29 -14.10
CA LYS A 410 2.29 14.85 -14.24
C LYS A 410 3.29 16.01 -14.20
N SER A 411 2.95 17.14 -14.83
CA SER A 411 3.78 18.35 -14.74
C SER A 411 3.85 18.87 -13.31
N ILE A 412 2.73 18.94 -12.59
CA ILE A 412 2.67 19.37 -11.19
C ILE A 412 3.47 18.41 -10.29
N GLU A 413 3.33 17.09 -10.49
CA GLU A 413 4.13 16.08 -9.78
C GLU A 413 5.63 16.33 -9.96
N GLU A 414 6.10 16.50 -11.21
CA GLU A 414 7.51 16.73 -11.51
C GLU A 414 8.02 18.05 -10.90
N ILE A 415 7.23 19.11 -10.95
CA ILE A 415 7.57 20.41 -10.36
C ILE A 415 7.70 20.31 -8.84
N ILE A 416 6.70 19.76 -8.16
CA ILE A 416 6.69 19.65 -6.69
C ILE A 416 7.76 18.69 -6.19
N ASP A 417 7.99 17.57 -6.88
CA ASP A 417 9.07 16.64 -6.53
C ASP A 417 10.45 17.27 -6.72
N THR A 418 10.66 18.01 -7.80
CA THR A 418 11.92 18.76 -8.04
C THR A 418 12.17 19.80 -6.94
N LEU A 419 11.16 20.59 -6.57
CA LEU A 419 11.29 21.57 -5.50
C LEU A 419 11.56 20.92 -4.15
N HIS A 420 10.85 19.83 -3.86
CA HIS A 420 11.05 19.12 -2.61
C HIS A 420 12.45 18.51 -2.50
N GLN A 421 12.92 17.83 -3.55
CA GLN A 421 14.27 17.28 -3.57
C GLN A 421 15.33 18.38 -3.43
N SER A 422 15.13 19.52 -4.09
CA SER A 422 16.00 20.68 -3.91
C SER A 422 16.04 21.15 -2.45
N SER A 423 14.86 21.33 -1.82
CA SER A 423 14.78 21.73 -0.42
C SER A 423 15.44 20.72 0.52
N LEU A 424 15.35 19.41 0.26
CA LEU A 424 16.01 18.41 1.10
C LEU A 424 17.53 18.52 1.08
N ILE A 425 18.12 18.80 -0.09
CA ILE A 425 19.58 18.98 -0.21
C ILE A 425 20.03 20.22 0.54
N LEU A 426 19.28 21.33 0.42
CA LEU A 426 19.60 22.56 1.15
C LEU A 426 19.39 22.40 2.65
N ASP A 427 18.26 21.82 3.08
CA ASP A 427 17.97 21.52 4.49
C ASP A 427 19.10 20.67 5.08
N ASP A 428 19.53 19.59 4.41
CA ASP A 428 20.64 18.75 4.89
C ASP A 428 21.94 19.55 5.13
N ILE A 429 22.19 20.59 4.32
CA ILE A 429 23.38 21.44 4.45
C ILE A 429 23.20 22.49 5.56
N GLU A 430 22.03 23.12 5.62
CA GLU A 430 21.66 24.13 6.62
C GLU A 430 21.55 23.52 8.03
N ASP A 431 21.21 22.24 8.09
CA ASP A 431 21.13 21.44 9.31
C ASP A 431 22.41 20.68 9.64
N ASN A 432 23.36 20.60 8.69
CA ASN A 432 24.59 19.82 8.80
C ASN A 432 24.30 18.32 9.06
N SER A 433 23.22 17.82 8.47
CA SER A 433 22.71 16.46 8.57
C SER A 433 23.57 15.49 7.77
N GLY A 434 24.23 14.54 8.45
CA GLY A 434 25.10 13.56 7.79
C GLY A 434 24.36 12.39 7.12
N ILE A 435 23.09 12.16 7.47
CA ILE A 435 22.32 10.99 7.05
C ILE A 435 20.95 11.40 6.50
N ARG A 436 20.60 10.85 5.33
CA ARG A 436 19.28 10.96 4.71
C ARG A 436 18.78 9.58 4.30
N ARG A 437 17.61 9.17 4.82
CA ARG A 437 16.96 7.88 4.50
C ARG A 437 17.88 6.67 4.75
N GLY A 438 18.71 6.75 5.79
CA GLY A 438 19.67 5.70 6.18
C GLY A 438 20.93 5.65 5.32
N LEU A 439 21.14 6.62 4.42
CA LEU A 439 22.30 6.74 3.54
C LEU A 439 23.01 8.08 3.78
N PRO A 440 24.29 8.25 3.40
CA PRO A 440 24.97 9.54 3.53
C PRO A 440 24.22 10.67 2.81
N SER A 441 24.18 11.86 3.41
CA SER A 441 23.59 13.04 2.76
C SER A 441 24.37 13.46 1.52
N VAL A 442 23.70 14.14 0.58
CA VAL A 442 24.28 14.51 -0.72
C VAL A 442 25.58 15.32 -0.55
N HIS A 443 25.59 16.28 0.38
CA HIS A 443 26.76 17.14 0.60
C HIS A 443 27.93 16.40 1.26
N THR A 444 27.69 15.27 1.92
CA THR A 444 28.73 14.41 2.50
C THR A 444 29.53 13.70 1.42
N ILE A 445 28.91 13.39 0.27
CA ILE A 445 29.55 12.73 -0.86
C ILE A 445 30.16 13.73 -1.84
N TYR A 446 29.38 14.73 -2.25
CA TYR A 446 29.74 15.65 -3.34
C TYR A 446 30.33 16.99 -2.85
N GLY A 447 30.33 17.21 -1.53
CA GLY A 447 30.70 18.48 -0.92
C GLY A 447 29.57 19.51 -0.95
N GLN A 448 29.60 20.44 0.01
CA GLN A 448 28.56 21.47 0.17
C GLN A 448 28.40 22.34 -1.09
N ALA A 449 29.51 22.80 -1.67
CA ALA A 449 29.47 23.71 -2.82
C ALA A 449 28.76 23.09 -4.04
N GLN A 450 29.07 21.83 -4.36
CA GLN A 450 28.44 21.14 -5.48
C GLN A 450 26.96 20.85 -5.20
N ALA A 451 26.66 20.41 -3.98
CA ALA A 451 25.28 20.13 -3.56
C ALA A 451 24.39 21.39 -3.61
N ILE A 452 24.90 22.54 -3.14
CA ILE A 452 24.20 23.84 -3.25
C ILE A 452 23.94 24.20 -4.71
N ASN A 453 24.94 24.05 -5.58
CA ASN A 453 24.80 24.36 -7.00
C ASN A 453 23.72 23.49 -7.68
N SER A 454 23.75 22.17 -7.44
CA SER A 454 22.73 21.25 -7.96
C SER A 454 21.33 21.54 -7.41
N ALA A 455 21.20 21.82 -6.11
CA ALA A 455 19.92 22.18 -5.51
C ALA A 455 19.36 23.50 -6.08
N THR A 456 20.20 24.53 -6.19
CA THR A 456 19.80 25.83 -6.75
C THR A 456 19.35 25.69 -8.21
N TYR A 457 20.07 24.88 -9.00
CA TYR A 457 19.66 24.55 -10.36
C TYR A 457 18.27 23.89 -10.42
N MET A 458 17.92 23.03 -9.46
CA MET A 458 16.59 22.40 -9.42
C MET A 458 15.46 23.43 -9.23
N PHE A 459 15.65 24.50 -8.47
CA PHE A 459 14.68 25.61 -8.42
C PHE A 459 14.49 26.27 -9.80
N VAL A 460 15.60 26.57 -10.49
CA VAL A 460 15.56 27.12 -11.86
C VAL A 460 14.84 26.16 -12.81
N ARG A 461 15.10 24.86 -12.67
CA ARG A 461 14.45 23.81 -13.45
C ARG A 461 12.94 23.76 -13.17
N ALA A 462 12.52 23.82 -11.92
CA ALA A 462 11.11 23.83 -11.54
C ALA A 462 10.36 25.05 -12.11
N VAL A 463 10.98 26.23 -12.11
CA VAL A 463 10.45 27.44 -12.77
C VAL A 463 10.31 27.23 -14.28
N SER A 464 11.33 26.66 -14.93
CA SER A 464 11.30 26.34 -16.37
C SER A 464 10.22 25.30 -16.73
N LEU A 465 10.07 24.25 -15.92
CA LEU A 465 9.03 23.24 -16.06
C LEU A 465 7.63 23.85 -15.89
N THR A 466 7.45 24.74 -14.92
CA THR A 466 6.19 25.44 -14.70
C THR A 466 5.83 26.34 -15.88
N SER A 467 6.79 27.15 -16.35
CA SER A 467 6.58 28.06 -17.48
C SER A 467 6.24 27.35 -18.79
N SER A 468 6.68 26.11 -18.98
CA SER A 468 6.44 25.34 -20.21
C SER A 468 5.28 24.35 -20.09
N GLY A 469 5.00 23.85 -18.89
CA GLY A 469 4.01 22.82 -18.62
C GLY A 469 2.66 23.35 -18.14
N LEU A 470 2.62 24.49 -17.42
CA LEU A 470 1.43 25.02 -16.76
C LEU A 470 0.99 26.38 -17.37
N SER A 471 -0.13 26.90 -16.89
CA SER A 471 -0.63 28.23 -17.28
C SER A 471 0.24 29.36 -16.72
N PRO A 472 0.21 30.58 -17.31
CA PRO A 472 0.96 31.73 -16.79
C PRO A 472 0.64 32.07 -15.33
N LYS A 473 -0.61 31.85 -14.91
CA LYS A 473 -1.04 32.07 -13.52
C LYS A 473 -0.44 31.02 -12.57
N GLY A 474 -0.23 29.78 -13.04
CA GLY A 474 0.53 28.77 -12.29
C GLY A 474 1.96 29.20 -11.99
N LEU A 475 2.63 29.89 -12.92
CA LEU A 475 3.97 30.44 -12.67
C LEU A 475 3.96 31.52 -11.57
N SER A 476 2.95 32.39 -11.55
CA SER A 476 2.81 33.39 -10.47
C SER A 476 2.65 32.72 -9.10
N TYR A 477 1.78 31.72 -8.98
CA TYR A 477 1.59 30.99 -7.73
C TYR A 477 2.83 30.23 -7.27
N LEU A 478 3.58 29.65 -8.21
CA LEU A 478 4.87 29.03 -7.90
C LEU A 478 5.83 30.04 -7.25
N LEU A 479 6.02 31.20 -7.88
CA LEU A 479 6.96 32.22 -7.38
C LEU A 479 6.53 32.76 -6.02
N GLU A 480 5.25 33.08 -5.83
CA GLU A 480 4.71 33.50 -4.53
C GLU A 480 4.87 32.40 -3.46
N GLY A 481 4.67 31.13 -3.84
CA GLY A 481 4.87 29.98 -2.95
C GLY A 481 6.32 29.82 -2.50
N LEU A 482 7.27 30.00 -3.42
CA LEU A 482 8.70 29.98 -3.13
C LEU A 482 9.11 31.13 -2.20
N GLU A 483 8.63 32.35 -2.43
CA GLU A 483 8.89 33.49 -1.54
C GLU A 483 8.43 33.21 -0.11
N ARG A 484 7.19 32.73 0.05
CA ARG A 484 6.65 32.34 1.36
C ARG A 484 7.51 31.25 2.03
N LEU A 485 7.92 30.24 1.26
CA LEU A 485 8.77 29.12 1.73
C LEU A 485 10.09 29.63 2.30
N PHE A 486 10.80 30.49 1.55
CA PHE A 486 12.09 31.02 2.00
C PHE A 486 11.94 31.96 3.20
N VAL A 487 10.85 32.73 3.29
CA VAL A 487 10.55 33.52 4.50
C VAL A 487 10.34 32.60 5.70
N GLY A 488 9.59 31.51 5.56
CA GLY A 488 9.42 30.51 6.62
C GLY A 488 10.75 29.90 7.07
N GLN A 489 11.56 29.42 6.11
CA GLN A 489 12.88 28.86 6.38
C GLN A 489 13.79 29.86 7.11
N SER A 490 13.75 31.14 6.73
CA SER A 490 14.61 32.17 7.33
C SER A 490 14.39 32.32 8.83
N TRP A 491 13.14 32.17 9.31
CA TRP A 491 12.82 32.26 10.73
C TRP A 491 13.31 31.05 11.52
N ASP A 492 13.16 29.85 10.96
CA ASP A 492 13.68 28.61 11.57
C ASP A 492 15.21 28.71 11.78
N LEU A 493 15.94 29.10 10.73
CA LEU A 493 17.39 29.33 10.78
C LEU A 493 17.77 30.47 11.74
N TYR A 494 17.02 31.58 11.72
CA TYR A 494 17.30 32.73 12.58
C TYR A 494 17.17 32.34 14.06
N TRP A 495 16.11 31.65 14.45
CA TRP A 495 15.90 31.20 15.82
C TRP A 495 17.00 30.24 16.27
N LYS A 496 17.30 29.23 15.45
CA LYS A 496 18.37 28.25 15.67
C LYS A 496 19.72 28.93 15.90
N HIS A 497 20.17 29.78 14.97
CA HIS A 497 21.50 30.40 15.04
C HIS A 497 21.65 31.44 16.14
N ASN A 498 20.58 32.16 16.48
CA ASN A 498 20.62 33.18 17.52
C ASN A 498 20.22 32.64 18.90
N LEU A 499 19.86 31.36 19.00
CA LEU A 499 19.35 30.72 20.22
C LEU A 499 18.15 31.46 20.83
N ILE A 500 17.26 31.94 19.95
CA ILE A 500 16.03 32.64 20.32
C ILE A 500 14.88 31.65 20.19
N CYS A 501 14.36 31.16 21.32
CA CYS A 501 13.18 30.31 21.31
C CYS A 501 11.94 31.13 20.90
N PRO A 502 11.20 30.72 19.86
CA PRO A 502 9.93 31.35 19.51
C PRO A 502 8.83 31.01 20.52
N SER A 503 7.73 31.75 20.48
CA SER A 503 6.43 31.33 21.05
C SER A 503 5.80 30.21 20.20
N LYS A 504 4.81 29.50 20.76
CA LYS A 504 4.01 28.53 20.00
C LYS A 504 3.35 29.17 18.77
N GLU A 505 2.81 30.39 18.89
CA GLU A 505 2.16 31.09 17.76
C GLU A 505 3.15 31.43 16.65
N GLU A 506 4.34 31.94 16.99
CA GLU A 506 5.40 32.23 16.02
C GLU A 506 5.86 30.95 15.33
N TYR A 507 6.09 29.86 16.08
CA TYR A 507 6.44 28.56 15.51
C TYR A 507 5.37 28.11 14.49
N LEU A 508 4.09 28.23 14.84
CA LEU A 508 3.00 27.83 13.93
C LEU A 508 2.97 28.68 12.65
N GLN A 509 3.24 29.99 12.74
CA GLN A 509 3.37 30.86 11.56
C GLN A 509 4.55 30.46 10.69
N MET A 510 5.68 30.09 11.30
CA MET A 510 6.84 29.56 10.57
C MET A 510 6.47 28.24 9.87
N ALA A 511 5.79 27.32 10.56
CA ALA A 511 5.35 26.06 9.97
C ALA A 511 4.40 26.27 8.77
N ASP A 512 3.49 27.25 8.88
CA ASP A 512 2.59 27.65 7.79
C ASP A 512 3.38 28.23 6.60
N GLY A 513 4.44 29.00 6.87
CA GLY A 513 5.32 29.60 5.87
C GLY A 513 6.31 28.63 5.21
N LYS A 514 6.76 27.58 5.91
CA LYS A 514 7.75 26.59 5.43
C LYS A 514 7.06 25.38 4.79
N THR A 515 6.61 24.45 5.62
CA THR A 515 5.96 23.20 5.17
C THR A 515 4.56 23.46 4.61
N GLY A 516 3.79 24.35 5.25
CA GLY A 516 2.46 24.75 4.78
C GLY A 516 2.47 25.43 3.41
N SER A 517 3.49 26.26 3.13
CA SER A 517 3.59 26.97 1.84
C SER A 517 3.76 26.00 0.67
N MET A 518 4.50 24.90 0.84
CA MET A 518 4.63 23.88 -0.20
C MET A 518 3.29 23.20 -0.51
N PHE A 519 2.49 22.87 0.50
CA PHE A 519 1.15 22.31 0.29
C PHE A 519 0.18 23.31 -0.33
N ARG A 520 0.27 24.57 0.09
CA ARG A 520 -0.52 25.66 -0.49
C ARG A 520 -0.18 25.88 -1.96
N MET A 521 1.10 25.98 -2.29
CA MET A 521 1.58 26.10 -3.66
C MET A 521 1.10 24.93 -4.51
N LEU A 522 1.17 23.69 -4.00
CA LEU A 522 0.63 22.53 -4.70
C LEU A 522 -0.86 22.70 -5.02
N VAL A 523 -1.69 23.07 -4.05
CA VAL A 523 -3.13 23.30 -4.28
C VAL A 523 -3.38 24.42 -5.27
N GLU A 524 -2.68 25.56 -5.14
CA GLU A 524 -2.84 26.70 -6.04
C GLU A 524 -2.51 26.32 -7.50
N LEU A 525 -1.49 25.46 -7.70
CA LEU A 525 -1.16 24.88 -9.01
C LEU A 525 -2.24 23.92 -9.52
N MET A 526 -2.85 23.11 -8.66
CA MET A 526 -3.95 22.22 -9.06
C MET A 526 -5.23 22.99 -9.36
N GLU A 527 -5.54 24.01 -8.57
CA GLU A 527 -6.72 24.86 -8.70
C GLU A 527 -6.73 25.58 -10.04
N VAL A 528 -5.59 26.15 -10.44
CA VAL A 528 -5.50 26.91 -11.70
C VAL A 528 -5.53 26.05 -12.95
N GLU A 529 -5.16 24.77 -12.85
CA GLU A 529 -5.21 23.80 -13.95
C GLU A 529 -6.46 22.90 -13.90
N SER A 530 -7.35 23.13 -12.94
CA SER A 530 -8.59 22.37 -12.74
C SER A 530 -9.57 22.57 -13.89
N LEU A 531 -10.24 21.48 -14.31
CA LEU A 531 -11.40 21.57 -15.20
C LEU A 531 -12.70 21.86 -14.45
N THR A 532 -12.67 21.82 -13.11
CA THR A 532 -13.83 22.09 -12.26
C THR A 532 -14.09 23.60 -12.22
N PRO A 533 -15.29 24.09 -12.61
CA PRO A 533 -15.56 25.54 -12.66
C PRO A 533 -15.44 26.28 -11.32
N CYS A 534 -15.66 25.57 -10.21
CA CYS A 534 -15.49 26.09 -8.85
C CYS A 534 -14.88 24.97 -8.00
N PRO A 535 -13.55 24.80 -8.01
CA PRO A 535 -12.90 23.81 -7.17
C PRO A 535 -13.15 24.12 -5.68
N PRO A 536 -13.13 23.11 -4.80
CA PRO A 536 -13.41 23.35 -3.39
C PRO A 536 -12.34 24.25 -2.75
N LYS A 537 -12.78 25.14 -1.86
CA LYS A 537 -11.86 25.93 -1.03
C LYS A 537 -11.23 25.05 0.03
N THR A 538 -9.92 24.84 -0.05
CA THR A 538 -9.16 23.93 0.82
C THR A 538 -8.22 24.65 1.79
N ASP A 539 -8.33 25.97 1.97
CA ASP A 539 -7.43 26.77 2.82
C ASP A 539 -7.25 26.17 4.23
N LYS A 540 -8.35 25.81 4.88
CA LYS A 540 -8.35 25.21 6.22
C LYS A 540 -7.70 23.83 6.22
N LEU A 541 -7.97 23.00 5.21
CA LEU A 541 -7.33 21.69 5.05
C LEU A 541 -5.81 21.85 4.93
N ILE A 542 -5.35 22.78 4.09
CA ILE A 542 -3.91 22.99 3.84
C ILE A 542 -3.18 23.51 5.07
N PHE A 543 -3.79 24.43 5.81
CA PHE A 543 -3.25 24.91 7.07
C PHE A 543 -3.09 23.79 8.11
N LEU A 544 -4.14 22.96 8.26
CA LEU A 544 -4.08 21.81 9.15
C LEU A 544 -3.03 20.78 8.70
N LEU A 545 -2.92 20.52 7.39
CA LEU A 545 -1.92 19.61 6.83
C LEU A 545 -0.50 20.12 7.10
N GLY A 546 -0.21 21.39 6.79
CA GLY A 546 1.10 21.99 7.00
C GLY A 546 1.57 21.86 8.44
N ARG A 547 0.70 22.23 9.39
CA ARG A 547 0.98 22.12 10.83
C ARG A 547 1.12 20.69 11.29
N TYR A 548 0.22 19.80 10.89
CA TYR A 548 0.27 18.39 11.26
C TYR A 548 1.57 17.74 10.78
N PHE A 549 1.95 17.94 9.52
CA PHE A 549 3.18 17.38 8.95
C PHE A 549 4.44 17.92 9.63
N GLN A 550 4.52 19.22 9.85
CA GLN A 550 5.68 19.84 10.51
C GLN A 550 5.83 19.34 11.95
N ILE A 551 4.78 19.44 12.75
CA ILE A 551 4.83 19.06 14.18
C ILE A 551 5.02 17.55 14.33
N ARG A 552 4.46 16.75 13.42
CA ARG A 552 4.67 15.31 13.41
C ARG A 552 6.11 14.96 13.05
N ASP A 553 6.74 15.63 12.09
CA ASP A 553 8.15 15.39 11.75
C ASP A 553 9.05 15.66 12.97
N ASP A 554 8.84 16.82 13.62
CA ASP A 554 9.53 17.23 14.85
C ASP A 554 9.31 16.22 16.00
N TYR A 555 8.07 15.76 16.22
CA TYR A 555 7.77 14.77 17.25
C TYR A 555 8.41 13.40 16.94
N MET A 556 8.30 12.93 15.70
CA MET A 556 8.82 11.63 15.28
C MET A 556 10.35 11.59 15.28
N ASN A 557 11.03 12.70 15.01
CA ASN A 557 12.49 12.82 15.15
C ASN A 557 12.97 12.43 16.56
N LEU A 558 12.19 12.77 17.59
CA LEU A 558 12.54 12.52 18.99
C LEU A 558 12.11 11.14 19.50
N VAL A 559 10.98 10.58 19.04
CA VAL A 559 10.39 9.37 19.65
C VAL A 559 10.48 8.10 18.80
N SER A 560 10.68 8.21 17.47
CA SER A 560 10.56 7.05 16.58
C SER A 560 11.90 6.36 16.32
N LYS A 561 11.96 5.05 16.59
CA LYS A 561 13.11 4.20 16.24
C LYS A 561 13.33 4.09 14.74
N GLU A 562 12.26 4.10 13.95
CA GLU A 562 12.37 4.06 12.48
C GLU A 562 13.00 5.35 11.96
N TYR A 563 12.60 6.51 12.50
CA TYR A 563 13.21 7.79 12.16
C TYR A 563 14.66 7.85 12.59
N ALA A 564 14.96 7.36 13.80
CA ALA A 564 16.34 7.29 14.30
C ALA A 564 17.25 6.49 13.35
N ALA A 565 16.74 5.41 12.74
CA ALA A 565 17.48 4.64 11.73
C ALA A 565 17.62 5.37 10.37
N GLN A 566 16.73 6.31 10.05
CA GLN A 566 16.71 7.01 8.76
C GLN A 566 17.43 8.36 8.76
N LYS A 567 17.46 9.06 9.89
CA LYS A 567 17.98 10.43 10.05
C LYS A 567 19.09 10.53 11.12
N GLY A 568 19.12 9.60 12.07
CA GLY A 568 19.96 9.68 13.26
C GLY A 568 19.13 9.86 14.53
N THR A 569 19.69 9.49 15.68
CA THR A 569 18.95 9.52 16.95
C THR A 569 18.82 10.96 17.46
N CYS A 570 17.59 11.47 17.51
CA CYS A 570 17.27 12.84 17.96
C CYS A 570 18.11 13.91 17.24
N GLU A 571 18.20 13.82 15.91
CA GLU A 571 18.97 14.72 15.06
C GLU A 571 18.60 16.20 15.29
N ASP A 572 17.30 16.50 15.46
CA ASP A 572 16.81 17.86 15.74
C ASP A 572 17.48 18.47 16.99
N LEU A 573 17.89 17.64 17.97
CA LEU A 573 18.62 18.11 19.15
C LEU A 573 20.09 18.42 18.84
N GLU A 574 20.72 17.66 17.94
CA GLU A 574 22.09 17.94 17.47
C GLU A 574 22.13 19.23 16.66
N GLU A 575 21.12 19.46 15.83
CA GLU A 575 20.95 20.70 15.09
C GLU A 575 20.77 21.92 16.03
N GLY A 576 20.31 21.69 17.26
CA GLY A 576 19.88 22.76 18.18
C GLY A 576 18.59 23.43 17.70
N LYS A 577 17.76 22.69 16.96
CA LYS A 577 16.52 23.17 16.38
C LYS A 577 15.46 23.37 17.46
N PHE A 578 14.70 24.46 17.35
CA PHE A 578 13.55 24.71 18.22
C PHE A 578 12.32 23.96 17.72
N SER A 579 12.40 22.63 17.78
CA SER A 579 11.28 21.76 17.40
C SER A 579 10.05 22.00 18.30
N PHE A 580 8.84 21.68 17.81
CA PHE A 580 7.61 21.99 18.56
C PHE A 580 7.62 21.47 20.01
N PRO A 581 8.08 20.23 20.32
CA PRO A 581 8.21 19.78 21.71
C PRO A 581 9.14 20.64 22.58
N ILE A 582 10.23 21.17 22.00
CA ILE A 582 11.16 22.07 22.69
C ILE A 582 10.49 23.41 22.99
N VAL A 583 9.77 23.98 22.02
CA VAL A 583 9.02 25.23 22.18
C VAL A 583 7.97 25.08 23.29
N VAL A 584 7.17 24.00 23.22
CA VAL A 584 6.17 23.67 24.25
C VAL A 584 6.80 23.55 25.62
N CYS A 585 7.92 22.81 25.74
CA CYS A 585 8.61 22.63 27.01
C CYS A 585 9.15 23.94 27.60
N ILE A 586 9.75 24.80 26.78
CA ILE A 586 10.31 26.08 27.24
C ILE A 586 9.20 27.03 27.71
N GLU A 587 8.06 27.02 27.03
CA GLU A 587 6.92 27.88 27.36
C GLU A 587 6.16 27.38 28.60
N ASP A 588 5.86 26.08 28.67
CA ASP A 588 5.07 25.47 29.74
C ASP A 588 5.90 25.17 31.00
N CYS A 589 7.23 25.02 30.84
CA CYS A 589 8.19 24.84 31.94
C CYS A 589 9.37 25.83 31.81
N PRO A 590 9.18 27.12 32.13
CA PRO A 590 10.22 28.14 32.02
C PRO A 590 11.57 27.81 32.70
N PRO A 591 11.63 27.08 33.84
CA PRO A 591 12.90 26.66 34.43
C PRO A 591 13.76 25.74 33.54
N SER A 592 13.15 25.03 32.59
CA SER A 592 13.86 24.16 31.64
C SER A 592 14.70 24.95 30.62
N LYS A 593 14.28 26.19 30.31
CA LYS A 593 14.89 27.05 29.28
C LYS A 593 16.39 27.22 29.45
N GLY A 594 16.84 27.49 30.68
CA GLY A 594 18.26 27.70 30.96
C GLY A 594 19.12 26.46 30.65
N LYS A 595 18.59 25.26 30.95
CA LYS A 595 19.29 23.99 30.69
C LYS A 595 19.34 23.68 29.20
N ILE A 596 18.20 23.76 28.51
CA ILE A 596 18.11 23.47 27.07
C ILE A 596 19.00 24.45 26.27
N LEU A 597 18.86 25.77 26.51
CA LEU A 597 19.68 26.77 25.83
C LEU A 597 21.17 26.64 26.18
N GLY A 598 21.50 26.23 27.41
CA GLY A 598 22.88 25.94 27.81
C GLY A 598 23.49 24.79 27.00
N LEU A 599 22.74 23.71 26.81
CA LEU A 599 23.16 22.54 26.02
C LEU A 599 23.31 22.89 24.53
N PHE A 600 22.34 23.60 23.95
CA PHE A 600 22.42 24.06 22.55
C PHE A 600 23.62 25.01 22.33
N ARG A 601 23.86 25.94 23.26
CA ARG A 601 25.01 26.86 23.18
C ARG A 601 26.35 26.14 23.25
N GLN A 602 26.50 25.18 24.17
CA GLN A 602 27.74 24.41 24.30
C GLN A 602 27.99 23.55 23.06
N HIS A 603 26.95 22.92 22.52
CA HIS A 603 27.05 22.16 21.27
C HIS A 603 27.51 23.05 20.10
N ALA A 604 26.87 24.21 19.91
CA ALA A 604 27.24 25.16 18.86
C ALA A 604 28.68 25.69 18.99
N ALA A 605 29.19 25.83 20.22
CA ALA A 605 30.59 26.21 20.46
C ALA A 605 31.58 25.06 20.17
N GLY A 606 31.20 23.82 20.53
CA GLY A 606 32.00 22.62 20.32
C GLY A 606 32.24 22.30 18.84
N GLN A 607 31.23 22.44 17.99
CA GLN A 607 31.36 22.19 16.54
C GLN A 607 32.45 23.04 15.87
N LYS A 608 32.77 24.24 16.40
CA LYS A 608 33.84 25.10 15.87
C LYS A 608 35.24 24.60 16.18
N GLN A 609 35.39 23.73 17.18
CA GLN A 609 36.68 23.25 17.68
C GLN A 609 36.94 21.79 17.29
N GLN A 610 35.93 20.92 17.35
CA GLN A 610 35.93 19.56 16.81
C GLN A 610 34.49 19.15 16.45
N PRO A 611 34.24 18.47 15.31
CA PRO A 611 32.90 18.01 14.92
C PRO A 611 32.49 16.77 15.73
N ILE A 612 32.33 16.93 17.03
CA ILE A 612 31.76 15.92 17.92
C ILE A 612 30.27 16.26 18.06
N GLY A 613 29.39 15.32 17.71
CA GLY A 613 27.94 15.44 17.86
C GLY A 613 27.51 15.70 19.30
N MET A 614 26.23 16.01 19.53
CA MET A 614 25.71 16.11 20.89
C MET A 614 25.80 14.71 21.53
N GLY A 615 26.56 14.57 22.61
CA GLY A 615 26.71 13.27 23.30
C GLY A 615 25.37 12.71 23.76
N ASP A 616 25.24 11.38 23.76
CA ASP A 616 24.00 10.68 24.10
C ASP A 616 23.50 11.06 25.50
N GLU A 617 24.39 11.36 26.45
CA GLU A 617 24.00 11.82 27.79
C GLU A 617 23.28 13.17 27.75
N CYS A 618 23.70 14.08 26.86
CA CYS A 618 23.05 15.38 26.68
C CYS A 618 21.69 15.23 26.02
N LYS A 619 21.57 14.39 24.99
CA LYS A 619 20.30 14.07 24.33
C LYS A 619 19.32 13.44 25.31
N ASN A 620 19.77 12.45 26.08
CA ASN A 620 18.97 11.78 27.10
C ASN A 620 18.48 12.75 28.18
N LEU A 621 19.31 13.71 28.60
CA LEU A 621 18.90 14.75 29.54
C LEU A 621 17.81 15.66 28.96
N ILE A 622 17.91 16.09 27.70
CA ILE A 622 16.86 16.88 27.05
C ILE A 622 15.58 16.06 26.94
N MET A 623 15.67 14.80 26.52
CA MET A 623 14.52 13.90 26.44
C MET A 623 13.84 13.70 27.81
N GLN A 624 14.62 13.58 28.88
CA GLN A 624 14.09 13.52 30.24
C GLN A 624 13.37 14.82 30.60
N ILE A 625 13.96 15.99 30.31
CA ILE A 625 13.31 17.30 30.56
C ILE A 625 11.98 17.41 29.80
N LEU A 626 11.94 16.99 28.54
CA LEU A 626 10.73 17.00 27.71
C LEU A 626 9.64 16.06 28.24
N ASN A 627 10.04 14.89 28.75
CA ASN A 627 9.11 13.92 29.33
C ASN A 627 8.59 14.37 30.70
N ASP A 628 9.48 14.77 31.61
CA ASP A 628 9.13 15.22 32.96
C ASP A 628 8.32 16.53 32.93
N GLY A 629 8.58 17.40 31.95
CA GLY A 629 7.81 18.62 31.68
C GLY A 629 6.47 18.38 30.97
N GLY A 630 6.16 17.15 30.57
CA GLY A 630 4.91 16.80 29.86
C GLY A 630 4.81 17.33 28.43
N ALA A 631 5.90 17.85 27.86
CA ALA A 631 5.90 18.47 26.54
C ALA A 631 5.63 17.45 25.43
N LEU A 632 6.23 16.25 25.49
CA LEU A 632 5.97 15.17 24.53
C LEU A 632 4.50 14.73 24.54
N ALA A 633 3.92 14.58 25.74
CA ALA A 633 2.51 14.21 25.89
C ALA A 633 1.58 15.31 25.34
N THR A 634 1.90 16.58 25.62
CA THR A 634 1.17 17.74 25.12
C THR A 634 1.24 17.85 23.60
N THR A 635 2.42 17.67 23.01
CA THR A 635 2.59 17.63 21.55
C THR A 635 1.80 16.48 20.93
N LYS A 636 1.86 15.26 21.51
CA LYS A 636 1.06 14.12 21.02
C LYS A 636 -0.44 14.43 21.07
N SER A 637 -0.94 14.99 22.17
CA SER A 637 -2.35 15.38 22.30
C SER A 637 -2.76 16.43 21.27
N TYR A 638 -1.89 17.41 21.00
CA TYR A 638 -2.14 18.43 19.98
C TYR A 638 -2.16 17.84 18.57
N LEU A 639 -1.25 16.90 18.26
CA LEU A 639 -1.25 16.18 16.98
C LEU A 639 -2.53 15.36 16.77
N LEU A 640 -3.04 14.68 17.81
CA LEU A 640 -4.32 13.96 17.72
C LEU A 640 -5.49 14.92 17.46
N THR A 641 -5.49 16.10 18.09
CA THR A 641 -6.51 17.14 17.85
C THR A 641 -6.44 17.69 16.42
N LEU A 642 -5.24 17.88 15.88
CA LEU A 642 -5.03 18.27 14.48
C LEU A 642 -5.50 17.16 13.52
N GLU A 643 -5.23 15.90 13.84
CA GLU A 643 -5.69 14.75 13.05
C GLU A 643 -7.22 14.67 13.01
N ASP A 644 -7.90 14.83 14.15
CA ASP A 644 -9.37 14.86 14.21
C ASP A 644 -9.94 16.04 13.42
N SER A 645 -9.29 17.21 13.52
CA SER A 645 -9.66 18.40 12.74
C SER A 645 -9.47 18.20 11.24
N LEU A 646 -8.42 17.49 10.82
CA LEU A 646 -8.18 17.10 9.43
C LEU A 646 -9.28 16.17 8.93
N LYS A 647 -9.59 15.11 9.69
CA LYS A 647 -10.64 14.15 9.36
C LYS A 647 -12.00 14.85 9.21
N GLU A 648 -12.31 15.78 10.10
CA GLU A 648 -13.56 16.54 10.04
C GLU A 648 -13.61 17.51 8.86
N GLU A 649 -12.50 18.20 8.55
CA GLU A 649 -12.44 19.06 7.37
C GLU A 649 -12.57 18.26 6.06
N ILE A 650 -11.97 17.07 5.99
CA ILE A 650 -12.15 16.16 4.85
C ILE A 650 -13.63 15.82 4.68
N ARG A 651 -14.33 15.38 5.74
CA ARG A 651 -15.77 15.10 5.69
C ARG A 651 -16.59 16.32 5.23
N CYS A 652 -16.27 17.50 5.75
CA CYS A 652 -16.92 18.74 5.35
C CYS A 652 -16.75 19.01 3.84
N LEU A 653 -15.56 18.75 3.29
CA LEU A 653 -15.27 18.90 1.86
C LEU A 653 -15.95 17.81 1.02
N GLU A 654 -16.03 16.57 1.50
CA GLU A 654 -16.76 15.48 0.83
C GLU A 654 -18.24 15.82 0.70
N VAL A 655 -18.87 16.34 1.76
CA VAL A 655 -20.28 16.80 1.73
C VAL A 655 -20.46 17.94 0.73
N LYS A 656 -19.55 18.92 0.70
CA LYS A 656 -19.64 20.07 -0.22
C LYS A 656 -19.42 19.69 -1.68
N THR A 657 -18.52 18.75 -1.94
CA THR A 657 -18.15 18.31 -3.30
C THR A 657 -19.06 17.20 -3.83
N GLY A 658 -19.77 16.50 -2.95
CA GLY A 658 -20.52 15.28 -3.28
C GLY A 658 -19.63 14.10 -3.67
N LYS A 659 -18.31 14.18 -3.41
CA LYS A 659 -17.32 13.16 -3.77
C LYS A 659 -16.50 12.76 -2.54
N THR A 660 -16.60 11.49 -2.14
CA THR A 660 -15.75 10.88 -1.10
C THR A 660 -14.29 10.84 -1.56
N ASN A 661 -13.36 11.12 -0.64
CA ASN A 661 -11.93 11.12 -0.88
C ASN A 661 -11.20 10.12 0.03
N SER A 662 -11.46 8.84 -0.22
CA SER A 662 -10.87 7.73 0.54
C SER A 662 -9.34 7.70 0.47
N LEU A 663 -8.74 8.20 -0.63
CA LEU A 663 -7.28 8.31 -0.73
C LEU A 663 -6.71 9.29 0.30
N LEU A 664 -7.31 10.47 0.44
CA LEU A 664 -6.83 11.48 1.38
C LEU A 664 -7.02 10.99 2.81
N THR A 665 -8.18 10.41 3.11
CA THR A 665 -8.45 9.83 4.44
C THR A 665 -7.47 8.70 4.77
N LEU A 666 -7.16 7.82 3.81
CA LEU A 666 -6.17 6.76 3.97
C LEU A 666 -4.78 7.33 4.21
N LEU A 667 -4.38 8.36 3.46
CA LEU A 667 -3.10 9.04 3.65
C LEU A 667 -2.97 9.58 5.07
N ILE A 668 -3.98 10.28 5.59
CA ILE A 668 -3.98 10.77 6.98
C ILE A 668 -3.94 9.60 7.97
N GLN A 669 -4.75 8.57 7.75
CA GLN A 669 -4.79 7.42 8.63
C GLN A 669 -3.42 6.75 8.72
N THR A 670 -2.68 6.62 7.61
CA THR A 670 -1.32 6.02 7.60
C THR A 670 -0.27 6.85 8.35
N LEU A 671 -0.54 8.13 8.56
CA LEU A 671 0.31 9.04 9.32
C LEU A 671 -0.13 9.18 10.79
N SER A 672 -1.20 8.51 11.21
CA SER A 672 -1.74 8.63 12.57
C SER A 672 -0.76 8.18 13.66
N LEU A 673 -0.83 8.82 14.82
CA LEU A 673 -0.04 8.47 16.02
C LEU A 673 -0.77 7.52 16.98
N THR A 674 -1.99 7.09 16.65
CA THR A 674 -2.76 6.13 17.46
C THR A 674 -2.41 4.67 17.17
N GLN A 675 -1.52 4.43 16.20
CA GLN A 675 -1.13 3.11 15.72
C GLN A 675 -0.08 2.44 16.58
#